data_AF-A0A2P9A8S4-F1
#
_entry.id   AF-A0A2P9A8S4-F1
#
_cell.length_a   1.000
_cell.length_b   1.000
_cell.length_c   1.000
_cell.angle_alpha   90.00
_cell.angle_beta   90.00
_cell.angle_gamma   90.00
#
_symmetry.space_group_name_H-M   'P 1'
#
loop_
_entity.id
_entity.type
_entity.pdbx_description
1 polymer ?
#
loop_
_entity_poly.entity_id
_entity_poly.type
_entity_poly.pdbx_seq_one_letter_code
_entity_poly.pdbx_strand_id
1 'polypeptide(L)'
;MIFIEICTDIKLERNVICSINEKQNKTVSKTLNYNENIDELKSMIANDELHKNLTILEKLILESLEKEKLKYPVIEQGTEQLLDISKFKQKNFRNTNNKKFIIPTVQSTFHDIVKYEHLMKKQLIEIYNSNISDIIKKKIFIVRTLKTIKLMLIPLNSYKQNNDLKSALEELNDVFKENKVQRKGTNPFGDHATFFSNLLTDVYEIKESRAIPNKDDALILGHNETAVMDTNDFFFTTNSNINFMEALDNITNQYGLGLINHLGPHLIALGHFTVLKLALKNYKNYFEAKSIKFFSWQKILEFSMSDRFKILDMMCNQESVYYSEKKRRKTYLKLDRSRTSMECNILEYLVHYFNKYQLEIMKTTQDTDFDIHGMMEHKYIKDYFFSYMCNDPKECIIYHTNQFKKEANEENTFPETETHHKISAYNLYLNYYYFIKRYSSYGTKKILYVHLLNLTGLLNHDTRAYVTSLYLPGYYNAVEMSFTEEKEFANLIEKLLKCIEKCHADQPYALSKDSNFLNDITKCDLCKGTFLYSSMKFDDASSMIQKFYVYLNKGLKIQKVSSLMRTLDIYQDYSNFLSHDINWYTFLFLFRLTSFKNIANKNIAEAMYLNIKDEDSFNKTLVTNYWFPSPIKKYYTLYVRKHIPNNLVNELEKMMKSGTLDKMKKSLTFLVHVNSFLQLDFFHQLNEPPLGLPRSYPLSLILEHQFKEWMISSPAGFYFSNYQNPYVRKDLHDKVLSNKFEPPKMNQWNKVLKSLIECAYDMYFEQRHVKNLYKYHNIYNINNKLMLMRDSLDQYKNHFDDILFFADIFNMRKYLTATPTYRKVIDRVYYTLHSIMGNSVNFYNYGIIYGFKIHKEILKEVVDELFSIYNFNTDIFTDTSFLQTVYLLFRKIENSYRKQRRNDKMSK
;
A
#
# COMPACT_ATOMS: atom_id res chain seq x y z
N MET A 1 -3.06 -27.84 31.53
CA MET A 1 -3.01 -27.84 33.00
C MET A 1 -3.73 -26.58 33.45
N ILE A 2 -4.95 -26.80 33.96
CA ILE A 2 -5.93 -25.86 34.55
C ILE A 2 -6.50 -24.75 33.64
N PHE A 3 -7.50 -25.11 32.83
CA PHE A 3 -8.84 -24.49 32.81
C PHE A 3 -9.71 -25.34 31.85
N ILE A 4 -10.13 -26.50 32.37
CA ILE A 4 -11.26 -27.33 31.92
C ILE A 4 -12.10 -27.49 33.20
N GLU A 5 -13.43 -27.44 33.07
CA GLU A 5 -14.46 -27.43 34.13
C GLU A 5 -14.93 -26.05 34.58
N ILE A 6 -15.93 -25.53 33.87
CA ILE A 6 -17.26 -25.06 34.35
C ILE A 6 -18.05 -24.77 33.06
N CYS A 7 -18.72 -25.80 32.52
CA CYS A 7 -19.71 -25.62 31.41
C CYS A 7 -20.69 -26.79 31.31
N THR A 8 -21.02 -27.41 32.45
CA THR A 8 -22.04 -28.44 32.59
C THR A 8 -22.88 -28.06 33.78
N ASP A 9 -23.96 -27.30 33.55
CA ASP A 9 -25.21 -27.29 34.37
C ASP A 9 -26.19 -26.14 34.00
N ILE A 10 -26.41 -25.86 32.72
CA ILE A 10 -27.60 -25.11 32.28
C ILE A 10 -28.15 -25.76 31.01
N LYS A 11 -28.81 -26.92 31.19
CA LYS A 11 -29.50 -27.63 30.11
C LYS A 11 -30.81 -28.25 30.58
N LEU A 12 -31.68 -27.44 31.18
CA LEU A 12 -33.11 -27.74 31.32
C LEU A 12 -33.84 -26.37 31.39
N GLU A 13 -34.87 -26.18 30.54
CA GLU A 13 -35.79 -25.00 30.41
C GLU A 13 -35.78 -24.18 29.09
N ARG A 14 -35.16 -24.64 27.99
CA ARG A 14 -35.34 -23.98 26.67
C ARG A 14 -36.40 -24.58 25.74
N ASN A 15 -37.00 -25.71 26.08
CA ASN A 15 -37.89 -26.44 25.16
C ASN A 15 -39.38 -26.05 25.22
N VAL A 16 -39.79 -25.13 26.12
CA VAL A 16 -41.22 -24.78 26.29
C VAL A 16 -41.60 -23.44 25.62
N ILE A 17 -40.64 -22.58 25.25
CA ILE A 17 -40.93 -21.26 24.65
C ILE A 17 -40.94 -21.31 23.09
N CYS A 18 -40.31 -22.31 22.46
CA CYS A 18 -40.25 -22.39 21.00
C CYS A 18 -41.56 -22.82 20.32
N SER A 19 -42.48 -23.48 21.03
CA SER A 19 -43.72 -24.01 20.43
C SER A 19 -44.89 -23.01 20.42
N ILE A 20 -44.79 -21.89 21.14
CA ILE A 20 -45.88 -20.89 21.24
C ILE A 20 -45.79 -19.85 20.11
N ASN A 21 -44.60 -19.56 19.57
CA ASN A 21 -44.42 -18.58 18.48
C ASN A 21 -44.72 -19.12 17.06
N GLU A 22 -44.79 -20.44 16.85
CA GLU A 22 -45.09 -20.99 15.52
C GLU A 22 -46.57 -20.90 15.12
N LYS A 23 -47.49 -20.77 16.10
CA LYS A 23 -48.94 -20.75 15.82
C LYS A 23 -49.56 -19.36 15.69
N GLN A 24 -48.89 -18.28 16.10
CA GLN A 24 -49.42 -16.90 15.95
C GLN A 24 -48.94 -16.16 14.67
N ASN A 25 -47.91 -16.65 13.98
CA ASN A 25 -47.37 -16.00 12.77
C ASN A 25 -48.14 -16.29 11.46
N LYS A 26 -49.13 -17.18 11.47
CA LYS A 26 -49.87 -17.59 10.25
C LYS A 26 -50.96 -16.61 9.80
N THR A 27 -51.40 -15.68 10.66
CA THR A 27 -52.54 -14.79 10.34
C THR A 27 -52.22 -13.28 10.37
N VAL A 28 -51.04 -12.87 10.85
CA VAL A 28 -50.59 -11.45 10.82
C VAL A 28 -49.65 -11.16 9.63
N SER A 29 -49.10 -12.19 8.99
CA SER A 29 -48.10 -12.08 7.91
C SER A 29 -48.64 -11.76 6.51
N LYS A 30 -49.97 -11.71 6.33
CA LYS A 30 -50.58 -11.48 5.00
C LYS A 30 -50.86 -10.01 4.67
N THR A 31 -50.73 -9.06 5.60
CA THR A 31 -51.05 -7.64 5.34
C THR A 31 -49.88 -6.67 5.55
N LEU A 32 -48.76 -7.10 6.17
CA LEU A 32 -47.57 -6.25 6.40
C LEU A 32 -46.45 -6.40 5.35
N ASN A 33 -46.48 -7.45 4.52
CA ASN A 33 -45.37 -7.80 3.61
C ASN A 33 -45.42 -7.08 2.25
N TYR A 34 -46.45 -6.27 1.96
CA TYR A 34 -46.72 -5.75 0.62
C TYR A 34 -45.94 -4.47 0.25
N ASN A 35 -45.38 -3.71 1.20
CA ASN A 35 -44.73 -2.40 0.92
C ASN A 35 -43.19 -2.40 1.00
N GLU A 36 -42.56 -3.42 1.60
CA GLU A 36 -41.12 -3.40 1.92
C GLU A 36 -40.19 -3.23 0.70
N ASN A 37 -40.44 -3.93 -0.42
CA ASN A 37 -39.58 -3.81 -1.62
C ASN A 37 -39.62 -2.40 -2.23
N ILE A 38 -40.80 -1.76 -2.21
CA ILE A 38 -41.00 -0.40 -2.74
C ILE A 38 -40.28 0.62 -1.87
N ASP A 39 -40.35 0.46 -0.54
CA ASP A 39 -39.66 1.34 0.41
C ASP A 39 -38.13 1.21 0.30
N GLU A 40 -37.62 0.00 0.08
CA GLU A 40 -36.20 -0.24 -0.21
C GLU A 40 -35.76 0.43 -1.53
N LEU A 41 -36.56 0.39 -2.60
CA LEU A 41 -36.24 1.12 -3.83
C LEU A 41 -36.30 2.65 -3.61
N LYS A 42 -37.32 3.14 -2.90
CA LYS A 42 -37.44 4.56 -2.55
C LYS A 42 -36.25 5.08 -1.76
N SER A 43 -35.65 4.25 -0.90
CA SER A 43 -34.43 4.63 -0.16
C SER A 43 -33.26 5.03 -1.09
N MET A 44 -33.23 4.51 -2.33
CA MET A 44 -32.18 4.77 -3.32
C MET A 44 -32.53 5.91 -4.28
N ILE A 45 -33.77 5.97 -4.78
CA ILE A 45 -34.17 6.89 -5.86
C ILE A 45 -35.21 7.95 -5.45
N ALA A 46 -35.68 7.94 -4.21
CA ALA A 46 -36.72 8.84 -3.70
C ALA A 46 -36.44 9.36 -2.28
N ASN A 47 -35.19 9.35 -1.84
CA ASN A 47 -34.80 9.71 -0.48
C ASN A 47 -34.41 11.20 -0.37
N ASP A 48 -35.21 11.98 0.36
CA ASP A 48 -34.99 13.41 0.57
C ASP A 48 -33.70 13.71 1.35
N GLU A 49 -33.33 12.87 2.32
CA GLU A 49 -32.07 13.04 3.07
C GLU A 49 -30.86 12.81 2.15
N LEU A 50 -30.91 11.76 1.32
CA LEU A 50 -29.87 11.48 0.33
C LEU A 50 -29.75 12.64 -0.68
N HIS A 51 -30.87 13.13 -1.21
CA HIS A 51 -30.92 14.27 -2.13
C HIS A 51 -30.27 15.52 -1.51
N LYS A 52 -30.66 15.86 -0.27
CA LYS A 52 -30.10 17.00 0.46
C LYS A 52 -28.59 16.86 0.67
N ASN A 53 -28.12 15.70 1.12
CA ASN A 53 -26.71 15.46 1.40
C ASN A 53 -25.85 15.47 0.12
N LEU A 54 -26.34 14.89 -0.99
CA LEU A 54 -25.68 14.97 -2.30
C LEU A 54 -25.61 16.41 -2.82
N THR A 55 -26.68 17.20 -2.65
CA THR A 55 -26.70 18.62 -3.03
C THR A 55 -25.71 19.45 -2.21
N ILE A 56 -25.57 19.15 -0.91
CA ILE A 56 -24.56 19.80 -0.05
C ILE A 56 -23.15 19.48 -0.53
N LEU A 57 -22.86 18.20 -0.79
CA LEU A 57 -21.54 17.79 -1.26
C LEU A 57 -21.20 18.35 -2.65
N GLU A 58 -22.18 18.40 -3.56
CA GLU A 58 -22.03 19.04 -4.87
C GLU A 58 -21.59 20.50 -4.72
N LYS A 59 -22.31 21.28 -3.90
CA LYS A 59 -21.97 22.70 -3.66
C LYS A 59 -20.57 22.86 -3.06
N LEU A 60 -20.20 22.00 -2.11
CA LEU A 60 -18.87 22.00 -1.50
C LEU A 60 -17.76 21.74 -2.53
N ILE A 61 -17.96 20.78 -3.43
CA ILE A 61 -17.00 20.48 -4.50
C ILE A 61 -16.88 21.65 -5.48
N LEU A 62 -18.00 22.24 -5.90
CA LEU A 62 -17.99 23.39 -6.82
C LEU A 62 -17.30 24.61 -6.20
N GLU A 63 -17.56 24.89 -4.92
CA GLU A 63 -16.89 25.98 -4.18
C GLU A 63 -15.38 25.72 -4.02
N SER A 64 -15.00 24.46 -3.75
CA SER A 64 -13.60 24.04 -3.66
C SER A 64 -12.86 24.22 -4.99
N LEU A 65 -13.46 23.79 -6.10
CA LEU A 65 -12.92 23.99 -7.46
C LEU A 65 -12.78 25.47 -7.82
N GLU A 66 -13.68 26.33 -7.33
CA GLU A 66 -13.64 27.77 -7.56
C GLU A 66 -12.51 28.48 -6.78
N LYS A 67 -12.19 27.99 -5.58
CA LYS A 67 -11.16 28.54 -4.68
C LYS A 67 -9.78 27.90 -4.84
N GLU A 68 -9.67 26.88 -5.68
CA GLU A 68 -8.45 26.10 -5.88
C GLU A 68 -7.27 26.96 -6.39
N LYS A 69 -6.05 26.60 -5.97
CA LYS A 69 -4.81 27.25 -6.46
C LYS A 69 -4.55 26.93 -7.93
N LEU A 70 -4.81 25.68 -8.34
CA LEU A 70 -4.55 25.19 -9.70
C LEU A 70 -5.81 25.32 -10.57
N LYS A 71 -5.89 26.42 -11.32
CA LYS A 71 -7.08 26.85 -12.07
C LYS A 71 -7.12 26.28 -13.49
N TYR A 72 -7.32 24.97 -13.57
CA TYR A 72 -7.54 24.24 -14.82
C TYR A 72 -8.94 23.60 -14.80
N PRO A 73 -9.63 23.47 -15.95
CA PRO A 73 -9.13 23.78 -17.29
C PRO A 73 -9.25 25.24 -17.73
N VAL A 74 -8.33 25.67 -18.60
CA VAL A 74 -8.26 26.99 -19.24
C VAL A 74 -8.91 26.95 -20.62
N ILE A 75 -9.61 28.03 -21.00
CA ILE A 75 -10.24 28.19 -22.32
C ILE A 75 -9.14 28.45 -23.36
N GLU A 76 -9.01 27.51 -24.31
CA GLU A 76 -8.12 27.58 -25.48
C GLU A 76 -8.92 27.53 -26.79
N GLN A 77 -8.27 27.82 -27.93
CA GLN A 77 -8.91 27.71 -29.25
C GLN A 77 -9.42 26.27 -29.47
N GLY A 78 -10.71 26.12 -29.82
CA GLY A 78 -11.37 24.82 -29.99
C GLY A 78 -12.17 24.33 -28.77
N THR A 79 -12.06 24.99 -27.61
CA THR A 79 -12.84 24.63 -26.40
C THR A 79 -14.35 24.75 -26.62
N GLU A 80 -14.77 25.78 -27.39
CA GLU A 80 -16.18 26.03 -27.77
C GLU A 80 -16.77 24.95 -28.68
N GLN A 81 -15.93 24.22 -29.42
CA GLN A 81 -16.37 23.10 -30.27
C GLN A 81 -16.58 21.82 -29.45
N LEU A 82 -15.87 21.68 -28.31
CA LEU A 82 -15.92 20.51 -27.46
C LEU A 82 -17.01 20.62 -26.37
N LEU A 83 -17.11 21.79 -25.73
CA LEU A 83 -17.95 22.08 -24.56
C LEU A 83 -18.96 23.20 -24.83
N ASP A 84 -20.20 23.00 -24.37
CA ASP A 84 -21.21 24.06 -24.33
C ASP A 84 -20.92 25.02 -23.17
N ILE A 85 -20.22 26.12 -23.47
CA ILE A 85 -19.76 27.09 -22.48
C ILE A 85 -20.91 27.75 -21.70
N SER A 86 -22.14 27.77 -22.23
CA SER A 86 -23.28 28.43 -21.58
C SER A 86 -23.63 27.82 -20.21
N LYS A 87 -23.34 26.53 -20.01
CA LYS A 87 -23.60 25.80 -18.76
C LYS A 87 -22.48 25.91 -17.72
N PHE A 88 -21.43 26.67 -18.02
CA PHE A 88 -20.25 26.81 -17.19
C PHE A 88 -20.02 28.25 -16.73
N LYS A 89 -19.43 28.41 -15.54
CA LYS A 89 -19.03 29.71 -15.02
C LYS A 89 -17.61 30.03 -15.49
N GLN A 90 -17.45 31.13 -16.21
CA GLN A 90 -16.15 31.64 -16.64
C GLN A 90 -15.56 32.57 -15.57
N LYS A 91 -14.26 32.45 -15.31
CA LYS A 91 -13.53 33.37 -14.44
C LYS A 91 -12.18 33.76 -15.05
N ASN A 92 -11.77 35.00 -14.78
CA ASN A 92 -10.46 35.52 -15.17
C ASN A 92 -9.40 35.16 -14.13
N PHE A 93 -8.17 34.96 -14.58
CA PHE A 93 -7.02 34.95 -13.68
C PHE A 93 -6.78 36.36 -13.12
N ARG A 94 -6.53 36.49 -11.81
CA ARG A 94 -6.29 37.79 -11.16
C ARG A 94 -5.01 38.49 -11.65
N ASN A 95 -4.03 37.72 -12.16
CA ASN A 95 -2.69 38.21 -12.50
C ASN A 95 -2.38 38.18 -14.01
N THR A 96 -3.28 37.67 -14.86
CA THR A 96 -3.09 37.61 -16.32
C THR A 96 -4.39 37.96 -17.03
N ASN A 97 -4.40 39.06 -17.79
CA ASN A 97 -5.63 39.63 -18.36
C ASN A 97 -6.24 38.81 -19.51
N ASN A 98 -5.54 37.82 -20.07
CA ASN A 98 -5.95 37.19 -21.33
C ASN A 98 -6.37 35.72 -21.22
N LYS A 99 -6.27 35.07 -20.04
CA LYS A 99 -6.68 33.67 -19.87
C LYS A 99 -7.94 33.59 -19.00
N LYS A 100 -8.89 32.77 -19.42
CA LYS A 100 -10.11 32.44 -18.67
C LYS A 100 -10.10 30.96 -18.33
N PHE A 101 -10.63 30.59 -17.18
CA PHE A 101 -10.83 29.20 -16.80
C PHE A 101 -12.31 28.90 -16.56
N ILE A 102 -12.66 27.63 -16.72
CA ILE A 102 -14.03 27.13 -16.66
C ILE A 102 -14.25 26.41 -15.32
N ILE A 103 -15.39 26.69 -14.69
CA ILE A 103 -15.88 25.95 -13.53
C ILE A 103 -17.28 25.40 -13.85
N PRO A 104 -17.57 24.12 -13.56
CA PRO A 104 -18.92 23.56 -13.67
C PRO A 104 -19.93 24.31 -12.79
N THR A 105 -21.21 24.20 -13.13
CA THR A 105 -22.31 24.77 -12.35
C THR A 105 -23.27 23.67 -11.89
N VAL A 106 -24.21 24.02 -11.03
CA VAL A 106 -25.28 23.10 -10.60
C VAL A 106 -26.14 22.65 -11.80
N GLN A 107 -26.24 23.47 -12.86
CA GLN A 107 -27.00 23.17 -14.07
C GLN A 107 -26.25 22.28 -15.08
N SER A 108 -24.94 22.06 -14.90
CA SER A 108 -24.16 21.19 -15.79
C SER A 108 -24.67 19.75 -15.70
N THR A 109 -24.88 19.12 -16.86
CA THR A 109 -25.37 17.74 -16.98
C THR A 109 -24.25 16.71 -16.78
N PHE A 110 -24.59 15.43 -16.68
CA PHE A 110 -23.60 14.35 -16.59
C PHE A 110 -22.58 14.38 -17.75
N HIS A 111 -23.04 14.51 -19.00
CA HIS A 111 -22.15 14.54 -20.17
C HIS A 111 -21.27 15.79 -20.21
N ASP A 112 -21.75 16.93 -19.69
CA ASP A 112 -20.95 18.14 -19.56
C ASP A 112 -19.77 17.91 -18.59
N ILE A 113 -19.99 17.20 -17.48
CA ILE A 113 -18.93 16.83 -16.54
C ILE A 113 -17.96 15.82 -17.14
N VAL A 114 -18.42 14.86 -17.95
CA VAL A 114 -17.54 13.90 -18.67
C VAL A 114 -16.56 14.64 -19.57
N LYS A 115 -17.05 15.57 -20.39
CA LYS A 115 -16.19 16.37 -21.28
C LYS A 115 -15.26 17.30 -20.50
N TYR A 116 -15.73 17.85 -19.38
CA TYR A 116 -14.91 18.64 -18.47
C TYR A 116 -13.77 17.82 -17.85
N GLU A 117 -14.05 16.58 -17.43
CA GLU A 117 -13.04 15.63 -16.92
C GLU A 117 -11.95 15.36 -17.96
N HIS A 118 -12.32 15.09 -19.22
CA HIS A 118 -11.38 14.86 -20.32
C HIS A 118 -10.48 16.06 -20.59
N LEU A 119 -11.07 17.25 -20.70
CA LEU A 119 -10.32 18.48 -20.98
C LEU A 119 -9.38 18.85 -19.82
N MET A 120 -9.86 18.67 -18.58
CA MET A 120 -9.02 18.80 -17.39
C MET A 120 -7.85 17.81 -17.43
N LYS A 121 -8.11 16.53 -17.67
CA LYS A 121 -7.08 15.48 -17.69
C LYS A 121 -6.01 15.77 -18.73
N LYS A 122 -6.39 16.19 -19.95
CA LYS A 122 -5.45 16.64 -20.99
C LYS A 122 -4.48 17.68 -20.45
N GLN A 123 -5.00 18.79 -19.91
CA GLN A 123 -4.16 19.91 -19.47
C GLN A 123 -3.33 19.57 -18.23
N LEU A 124 -3.83 18.69 -17.35
CA LEU A 124 -3.07 18.21 -16.19
C LEU A 124 -1.87 17.33 -16.58
N ILE A 125 -1.99 16.51 -17.64
CA ILE A 125 -0.88 15.72 -18.18
C ILE A 125 0.21 16.64 -18.75
N GLU A 126 -0.17 17.70 -19.46
CA GLU A 126 0.76 18.63 -20.10
C GLU A 126 1.60 19.44 -19.09
N ILE A 127 1.03 19.80 -17.95
CA ILE A 127 1.70 20.63 -16.92
C ILE A 127 2.32 19.82 -15.78
N TYR A 128 2.29 18.49 -15.85
CA TYR A 128 2.62 17.60 -14.74
C TYR A 128 4.05 17.84 -14.20
N ASN A 129 4.17 17.92 -12.88
CA ASN A 129 5.43 17.99 -12.14
C ASN A 129 5.26 17.31 -10.77
N SER A 130 6.29 16.59 -10.28
CA SER A 130 6.32 15.98 -8.95
C SER A 130 5.92 16.94 -7.83
N ASN A 131 6.31 18.22 -7.90
CA ASN A 131 6.01 19.22 -6.87
C ASN A 131 4.51 19.54 -6.68
N ILE A 132 3.69 19.34 -7.72
CA ILE A 132 2.24 19.63 -7.70
C ILE A 132 1.39 18.36 -7.87
N SER A 133 2.03 17.19 -7.86
CA SER A 133 1.39 15.91 -8.17
C SER A 133 0.28 15.54 -7.17
N ASP A 134 0.37 15.94 -5.91
CA ASP A 134 -0.66 15.76 -4.89
C ASP A 134 -1.93 16.56 -5.21
N ILE A 135 -1.78 17.81 -5.66
CA ILE A 135 -2.89 18.69 -6.04
C ILE A 135 -3.60 18.14 -7.28
N ILE A 136 -2.83 17.69 -8.28
CA ILE A 136 -3.35 17.05 -9.50
C ILE A 136 -4.23 15.85 -9.15
N LYS A 137 -3.72 14.94 -8.29
CA LYS A 137 -4.46 13.77 -7.83
C LYS A 137 -5.77 14.16 -7.14
N LYS A 138 -5.71 15.09 -6.16
CA LYS A 138 -6.91 15.59 -5.47
C LYS A 138 -7.97 16.09 -6.44
N LYS A 139 -7.55 16.86 -7.45
CA LYS A 139 -8.45 17.44 -8.46
C LYS A 139 -9.15 16.35 -9.29
N ILE A 140 -8.42 15.31 -9.70
CA ILE A 140 -8.99 14.16 -10.42
C ILE A 140 -10.03 13.43 -9.55
N PHE A 141 -9.74 13.20 -8.26
CA PHE A 141 -10.68 12.57 -7.32
C PHE A 141 -11.97 13.37 -7.15
N ILE A 142 -11.89 14.68 -6.87
CA ILE A 142 -13.11 15.49 -6.63
C ILE A 142 -13.97 15.65 -7.89
N VAL A 143 -13.36 15.73 -9.08
CA VAL A 143 -14.11 15.81 -10.34
C VAL A 143 -14.79 14.47 -10.65
N ARG A 144 -14.13 13.34 -10.38
CA ARG A 144 -14.77 12.02 -10.47
C ARG A 144 -15.93 11.90 -9.48
N THR A 145 -15.78 12.37 -8.24
CA THR A 145 -16.88 12.41 -7.28
C THR A 145 -18.05 13.26 -7.79
N LEU A 146 -17.78 14.44 -8.39
CA LEU A 146 -18.83 15.28 -8.98
C LEU A 146 -19.59 14.55 -10.10
N LYS A 147 -18.87 13.84 -10.98
CA LYS A 147 -19.46 13.00 -12.02
C LYS A 147 -20.38 11.92 -11.45
N THR A 148 -19.97 11.24 -10.39
CA THR A 148 -20.80 10.25 -9.69
C THR A 148 -22.03 10.87 -9.03
N ILE A 149 -21.89 12.03 -8.37
CA ILE A 149 -23.00 12.75 -7.74
C ILE A 149 -24.05 13.15 -8.79
N LYS A 150 -23.62 13.69 -9.94
CA LYS A 150 -24.54 14.04 -11.03
C LYS A 150 -25.36 12.83 -11.47
N LEU A 151 -24.71 11.67 -11.63
CA LEU A 151 -25.40 10.45 -12.01
C LEU A 151 -26.39 9.96 -10.93
N MET A 152 -26.04 10.08 -9.64
CA MET A 152 -26.93 9.69 -8.53
C MET A 152 -28.14 10.63 -8.38
N LEU A 153 -27.98 11.91 -8.73
CA LEU A 153 -29.06 12.90 -8.64
C LEU A 153 -30.11 12.79 -9.74
N ILE A 154 -29.81 12.17 -10.89
CA ILE A 154 -30.76 12.01 -12.02
C ILE A 154 -32.06 11.32 -11.58
N PRO A 155 -32.05 10.08 -11.06
CA PRO A 155 -33.29 9.41 -10.66
C PRO A 155 -34.00 10.12 -9.50
N LEU A 156 -33.26 10.74 -8.57
CA LEU A 156 -33.84 11.51 -7.45
C LEU A 156 -34.62 12.74 -7.93
N ASN A 157 -34.04 13.49 -8.87
CA ASN A 157 -34.69 14.68 -9.44
C ASN A 157 -35.89 14.29 -10.31
N SER A 158 -35.77 13.24 -11.11
CA SER A 158 -36.85 12.69 -11.92
C SER A 158 -38.04 12.27 -11.06
N TYR A 159 -37.78 11.48 -10.01
CA TYR A 159 -38.83 11.05 -9.09
C TYR A 159 -39.50 12.23 -8.39
N LYS A 160 -38.74 13.23 -7.95
CA LYS A 160 -39.29 14.41 -7.28
C LYS A 160 -40.24 15.23 -8.16
N GLN A 161 -40.09 15.16 -9.48
CA GLN A 161 -40.96 15.84 -10.44
C GLN A 161 -42.16 14.98 -10.85
N ASN A 162 -41.93 13.70 -11.12
CA ASN A 162 -42.91 12.82 -11.77
C ASN A 162 -43.62 11.87 -10.77
N ASN A 163 -43.10 11.70 -9.57
CA ASN A 163 -43.54 10.75 -8.53
C ASN A 163 -43.66 9.28 -8.98
N ASP A 164 -42.99 8.89 -10.07
CA ASP A 164 -42.98 7.53 -10.60
C ASP A 164 -41.59 6.88 -10.52
N LEU A 165 -41.53 5.72 -9.85
CA LEU A 165 -40.30 4.95 -9.66
C LEU A 165 -39.80 4.33 -10.95
N LYS A 166 -40.70 3.90 -11.84
CA LYS A 166 -40.30 3.26 -13.10
C LYS A 166 -39.73 4.28 -14.07
N SER A 167 -40.43 5.40 -14.26
CA SER A 167 -39.94 6.52 -15.07
C SER A 167 -38.58 7.02 -14.59
N ALA A 168 -38.35 7.15 -13.28
CA ALA A 168 -37.05 7.56 -12.74
C ALA A 168 -35.90 6.58 -13.05
N LEU A 169 -36.16 5.27 -13.04
CA LEU A 169 -35.18 4.26 -13.44
C LEU A 169 -34.93 4.26 -14.95
N GLU A 170 -35.96 4.49 -15.76
CA GLU A 170 -35.85 4.60 -17.21
C GLU A 170 -35.04 5.84 -17.61
N GLU A 171 -35.24 6.98 -16.93
CA GLU A 171 -34.47 8.21 -17.17
C GLU A 171 -32.98 8.04 -16.81
N LEU A 172 -32.66 7.30 -15.74
CA LEU A 172 -31.27 6.93 -15.45
C LEU A 172 -30.68 6.05 -16.55
N ASN A 173 -31.46 5.10 -17.09
CA ASN A 173 -31.01 4.21 -18.15
C ASN A 173 -30.76 4.96 -19.47
N ASP A 174 -31.55 5.99 -19.76
CA ASP A 174 -31.41 6.79 -20.99
C ASP A 174 -30.05 7.49 -21.10
N VAL A 175 -29.38 7.77 -19.98
CA VAL A 175 -28.01 8.31 -19.94
C VAL A 175 -26.98 7.35 -20.57
N PHE A 176 -27.24 6.05 -20.51
CA PHE A 176 -26.35 4.98 -21.01
C PHE A 176 -26.76 4.44 -22.39
N LYS A 177 -27.89 4.89 -22.92
CA LYS A 177 -28.26 4.63 -24.31
C LYS A 177 -27.43 5.53 -25.22
N GLU A 178 -27.08 5.05 -26.41
CA GLU A 178 -26.39 5.89 -27.39
C GLU A 178 -27.27 7.11 -27.72
N ASN A 179 -26.89 8.28 -27.21
CA ASN A 179 -27.35 9.54 -27.77
C ASN A 179 -26.94 9.57 -29.24
N LYS A 180 -27.85 10.04 -30.11
CA LYS A 180 -27.72 10.20 -31.57
C LYS A 180 -26.57 11.14 -32.01
N VAL A 181 -25.40 11.06 -31.41
CA VAL A 181 -24.19 11.72 -31.89
C VAL A 181 -23.65 10.82 -33.00
N GLN A 182 -23.86 11.26 -34.24
CA GLN A 182 -23.29 10.66 -35.44
C GLN A 182 -21.88 10.14 -35.17
N ARG A 183 -21.61 8.88 -35.58
CA ARG A 183 -20.27 8.28 -35.65
C ARG A 183 -19.30 9.24 -36.35
N LYS A 184 -18.70 10.18 -35.63
CA LYS A 184 -17.57 10.99 -36.08
C LYS A 184 -16.33 10.35 -35.47
N GLY A 185 -15.83 9.34 -36.17
CA GLY A 185 -14.64 8.61 -35.78
C GLY A 185 -14.71 7.20 -36.33
N THR A 186 -13.88 6.92 -37.32
CA THR A 186 -13.56 5.54 -37.74
C THR A 186 -13.21 4.73 -36.51
N ASN A 187 -13.92 3.62 -36.28
CA ASN A 187 -13.59 2.67 -35.21
C ASN A 187 -12.09 2.30 -35.39
N PRO A 188 -11.20 2.58 -34.42
CA PRO A 188 -9.76 2.42 -34.62
C PRO A 188 -9.35 0.97 -34.93
N PHE A 189 -10.23 0.01 -34.64
CA PHE A 189 -10.02 -1.41 -34.84
C PHE A 189 -10.73 -1.99 -36.09
N GLY A 190 -11.39 -1.16 -36.90
CA GLY A 190 -12.13 -1.63 -38.07
C GLY A 190 -13.21 -2.66 -37.70
N ASP A 191 -13.19 -3.83 -38.35
CA ASP A 191 -14.02 -4.98 -37.97
C ASP A 191 -13.36 -5.77 -36.85
N HIS A 192 -13.97 -5.76 -35.67
CA HIS A 192 -13.46 -6.48 -34.49
C HIS A 192 -13.32 -7.99 -34.72
N ALA A 193 -14.11 -8.61 -35.60
CA ALA A 193 -13.97 -10.04 -35.87
C ALA A 193 -12.60 -10.33 -36.50
N THR A 194 -12.24 -9.59 -37.55
CA THR A 194 -10.91 -9.69 -38.18
C THR A 194 -9.78 -9.31 -37.23
N PHE A 195 -9.97 -8.29 -36.38
CA PHE A 195 -8.99 -7.93 -35.35
C PHE A 195 -8.68 -9.10 -34.40
N PHE A 196 -9.71 -9.76 -33.84
CA PHE A 196 -9.50 -10.88 -32.91
C PHE A 196 -8.94 -12.13 -33.61
N SER A 197 -9.32 -12.39 -34.87
CA SER A 197 -8.73 -13.48 -35.63
C SER A 197 -7.24 -13.25 -35.87
N ASN A 198 -6.84 -12.06 -36.31
CA ASN A 198 -5.42 -11.71 -36.51
C ASN A 198 -4.63 -11.79 -35.19
N LEU A 199 -5.18 -11.24 -34.10
CA LEU A 199 -4.57 -11.31 -32.78
C LEU A 199 -4.30 -12.76 -32.35
N LEU A 200 -5.28 -13.66 -32.51
CA LEU A 200 -5.12 -15.05 -32.12
C LEU A 200 -4.08 -15.77 -32.97
N THR A 201 -4.00 -15.46 -34.28
CA THR A 201 -2.94 -15.96 -35.18
C THR A 201 -1.56 -15.49 -34.71
N ASP A 202 -1.39 -14.19 -34.46
CA ASP A 202 -0.12 -13.60 -33.99
C ASP A 202 0.33 -14.23 -32.65
N VAL A 203 -0.61 -14.41 -31.71
CA VAL A 203 -0.35 -15.07 -30.42
C VAL A 203 0.12 -16.52 -30.63
N TYR A 204 -0.47 -17.24 -31.58
CA TYR A 204 -0.11 -18.61 -31.90
C TYR A 204 1.29 -18.69 -32.51
N GLU A 205 1.60 -17.84 -33.49
CA GLU A 205 2.92 -17.76 -34.14
C GLU A 205 4.03 -17.45 -33.14
N ILE A 206 3.83 -16.48 -32.24
CA ILE A 206 4.80 -16.13 -31.19
C ILE A 206 5.01 -17.32 -30.23
N LYS A 207 3.94 -18.05 -29.91
CA LYS A 207 4.02 -19.20 -29.00
C LYS A 207 4.73 -20.40 -29.61
N GLU A 208 4.60 -20.65 -30.91
CA GLU A 208 5.27 -21.76 -31.58
C GLU A 208 6.71 -21.47 -31.98
N SER A 209 7.05 -20.19 -32.19
CA SER A 209 8.40 -19.79 -32.60
C SER A 209 9.46 -20.20 -31.56
N ARG A 210 10.50 -20.89 -32.03
CA ARG A 210 11.73 -21.20 -31.26
C ARG A 210 12.74 -20.05 -31.28
N ALA A 211 12.57 -19.09 -32.20
CA ALA A 211 13.50 -17.98 -32.38
C ALA A 211 13.29 -16.85 -31.35
N ILE A 212 12.15 -16.82 -30.67
CA ILE A 212 11.81 -15.79 -29.67
C ILE A 212 12.20 -16.33 -28.28
N PRO A 213 13.28 -15.81 -27.66
CA PRO A 213 13.76 -16.31 -26.37
C PRO A 213 12.85 -15.90 -25.21
N ASN A 214 12.24 -14.71 -25.28
CA ASN A 214 11.28 -14.24 -24.28
C ASN A 214 9.90 -13.98 -24.92
N LYS A 215 9.06 -15.01 -24.94
CA LYS A 215 7.73 -14.97 -25.56
C LYS A 215 6.80 -13.96 -24.88
N ASP A 216 6.96 -13.79 -23.57
CA ASP A 216 6.12 -12.90 -22.76
C ASP A 216 6.40 -11.43 -23.06
N ASP A 217 7.68 -11.05 -23.15
CA ASP A 217 8.08 -9.69 -23.55
C ASP A 217 7.65 -9.39 -24.99
N ALA A 218 7.85 -10.35 -25.91
CA ALA A 218 7.45 -10.19 -27.32
C ALA A 218 5.93 -9.98 -27.48
N LEU A 219 5.12 -10.71 -26.72
CA LEU A 219 3.65 -10.60 -26.74
C LEU A 219 3.14 -9.24 -26.23
N ILE A 220 3.83 -8.66 -25.23
CA ILE A 220 3.34 -7.47 -24.51
C ILE A 220 3.96 -6.18 -25.08
N LEU A 221 5.27 -6.17 -25.28
CA LEU A 221 6.02 -4.98 -25.69
C LEU A 221 6.19 -4.88 -27.21
N GLY A 222 6.16 -6.01 -27.94
CA GLY A 222 6.47 -6.04 -29.36
C GLY A 222 7.90 -5.53 -29.63
N HIS A 223 8.09 -4.75 -30.70
CA HIS A 223 9.40 -4.19 -31.07
C HIS A 223 9.83 -2.94 -30.28
N ASN A 224 8.98 -2.36 -29.44
CA ASN A 224 9.24 -1.09 -28.75
C ASN A 224 9.73 -1.32 -27.30
N GLU A 225 11.01 -1.68 -27.13
CA GLU A 225 11.49 -2.14 -25.82
C GLU A 225 11.92 -1.04 -24.83
N THR A 226 12.03 0.24 -25.20
CA THR A 226 12.80 1.19 -24.36
C THR A 226 12.23 2.60 -24.13
N ALA A 227 11.38 3.16 -24.99
CA ALA A 227 10.98 4.58 -24.88
C ALA A 227 9.77 4.87 -23.96
N VAL A 228 9.09 3.84 -23.43
CA VAL A 228 7.80 4.01 -22.70
C VAL A 228 7.95 4.73 -21.36
N MET A 229 9.08 4.57 -20.65
CA MET A 229 9.30 5.25 -19.37
C MET A 229 9.71 6.71 -19.50
N ASP A 230 10.11 7.14 -20.70
CA ASP A 230 10.70 8.45 -20.93
C ASP A 230 9.63 9.51 -21.28
N THR A 231 8.37 9.12 -21.37
CA THR A 231 7.26 10.03 -21.68
C THR A 231 6.64 10.64 -20.43
N ASN A 232 6.26 11.92 -20.50
CA ASN A 232 5.62 12.64 -19.39
C ASN A 232 4.27 12.03 -18.97
N ASP A 233 3.62 11.26 -19.85
CA ASP A 233 2.33 10.63 -19.63
C ASP A 233 2.42 9.21 -19.05
N PHE A 234 3.61 8.74 -18.66
CA PHE A 234 3.83 7.38 -18.12
C PHE A 234 2.96 7.06 -16.89
N PHE A 235 2.67 8.06 -16.06
CA PHE A 235 1.85 7.91 -14.86
C PHE A 235 0.34 7.85 -15.14
N PHE A 236 -0.08 8.22 -16.35
CA PHE A 236 -1.48 8.32 -16.74
C PHE A 236 -1.84 7.22 -17.73
N THR A 237 -3.12 6.84 -17.77
CA THR A 237 -3.57 5.76 -18.66
C THR A 237 -3.61 6.17 -20.13
N THR A 238 -3.66 7.47 -20.41
CA THR A 238 -3.71 8.05 -21.76
C THR A 238 -2.66 9.14 -21.92
N ASN A 239 -2.40 9.55 -23.16
CA ASN A 239 -1.66 10.78 -23.46
C ASN A 239 -2.58 12.02 -23.34
N SER A 240 -2.10 13.19 -23.77
CA SER A 240 -2.85 14.45 -23.77
C SER A 240 -3.91 14.57 -24.90
N ASN A 241 -4.20 13.50 -25.64
CA ASN A 241 -5.20 13.52 -26.71
C ASN A 241 -6.60 13.13 -26.18
N ILE A 242 -7.58 14.04 -26.29
CA ILE A 242 -8.96 13.80 -25.87
C ILE A 242 -9.61 12.69 -26.69
N ASN A 243 -9.28 12.58 -27.98
CA ASN A 243 -9.85 11.54 -28.85
C ASN A 243 -9.51 10.13 -28.37
N PHE A 244 -8.35 9.95 -27.71
CA PHE A 244 -8.00 8.66 -27.12
C PHE A 244 -8.89 8.34 -25.91
N MET A 245 -9.19 9.33 -25.07
CA MET A 245 -10.10 9.17 -23.93
C MET A 245 -11.53 8.85 -24.41
N GLU A 246 -12.02 9.56 -25.43
CA GLU A 246 -13.33 9.29 -26.04
C GLU A 246 -13.39 7.91 -26.71
N ALA A 247 -12.31 7.47 -27.34
CA ALA A 247 -12.26 6.14 -27.95
C ALA A 247 -12.31 5.02 -26.90
N LEU A 248 -11.66 5.20 -25.74
CA LEU A 248 -11.79 4.27 -24.60
C LEU A 248 -13.22 4.25 -24.04
N ASP A 249 -13.85 5.42 -23.90
CA ASP A 249 -15.24 5.52 -23.49
C ASP A 249 -16.17 4.77 -24.46
N ASN A 250 -16.00 4.98 -25.76
CA ASN A 250 -16.80 4.33 -26.81
C ASN A 250 -16.64 2.80 -26.80
N ILE A 251 -15.41 2.29 -26.70
CA ILE A 251 -15.16 0.84 -26.64
C ILE A 251 -15.80 0.23 -25.41
N THR A 252 -15.65 0.87 -24.24
CA THR A 252 -16.28 0.36 -23.02
C THR A 252 -17.81 0.38 -23.14
N ASN A 253 -18.38 1.41 -23.76
CA ASN A 253 -19.82 1.53 -23.96
C ASN A 253 -20.36 0.44 -24.90
N GLN A 254 -19.64 0.16 -25.99
CA GLN A 254 -19.99 -0.85 -26.98
C GLN A 254 -20.08 -2.27 -26.39
N TYR A 255 -19.22 -2.61 -25.43
CA TYR A 255 -19.21 -3.92 -24.77
C TYR A 255 -20.07 -3.98 -23.49
N GLY A 256 -20.90 -2.97 -23.23
CA GLY A 256 -21.75 -2.95 -22.03
C GLY A 256 -21.02 -2.59 -20.74
N LEU A 257 -19.78 -2.12 -20.80
CA LEU A 257 -18.92 -1.81 -19.65
C LEU A 257 -18.95 -0.33 -19.24
N GLY A 258 -19.81 0.51 -19.87
CA GLY A 258 -19.83 1.96 -19.67
C GLY A 258 -20.01 2.39 -18.21
N LEU A 259 -20.86 1.69 -17.45
CA LEU A 259 -21.07 1.95 -16.02
C LEU A 259 -19.81 1.72 -15.18
N ILE A 260 -19.06 0.65 -15.46
CA ILE A 260 -17.80 0.35 -14.76
C ILE A 260 -16.73 1.39 -15.11
N ASN A 261 -16.66 1.82 -16.38
CA ASN A 261 -15.71 2.82 -16.84
C ASN A 261 -15.94 4.19 -16.16
N HIS A 262 -17.19 4.67 -16.14
CA HIS A 262 -17.50 5.98 -15.57
C HIS A 262 -17.36 6.07 -14.05
N LEU A 263 -17.69 5.00 -13.32
CA LEU A 263 -17.62 4.98 -11.85
C LEU A 263 -16.26 4.54 -11.31
N GLY A 264 -15.57 3.65 -12.03
CA GLY A 264 -14.45 2.87 -11.49
C GLY A 264 -14.92 1.78 -10.52
N PRO A 265 -14.00 1.02 -9.91
CA PRO A 265 -14.33 -0.07 -8.99
C PRO A 265 -14.66 0.42 -7.58
N HIS A 266 -15.37 1.55 -7.46
CA HIS A 266 -15.72 2.14 -6.18
C HIS A 266 -16.75 1.26 -5.45
N LEU A 267 -16.40 0.69 -4.30
CA LEU A 267 -17.24 -0.30 -3.59
C LEU A 267 -18.69 0.16 -3.34
N ILE A 268 -18.87 1.43 -2.95
CA ILE A 268 -20.19 2.00 -2.66
C ILE A 268 -20.95 2.37 -3.94
N ALA A 269 -20.38 3.23 -4.80
CA ALA A 269 -21.05 3.70 -6.00
C ALA A 269 -21.33 2.57 -7.01
N LEU A 270 -20.36 1.69 -7.30
CA LEU A 270 -20.57 0.58 -8.24
C LEU A 270 -21.65 -0.38 -7.71
N GLY A 271 -21.67 -0.66 -6.41
CA GLY A 271 -22.72 -1.47 -5.78
C GLY A 271 -24.09 -0.82 -5.89
N HIS A 272 -24.21 0.49 -5.61
CA HIS A 272 -25.45 1.26 -5.76
C HIS A 272 -26.04 1.13 -7.16
N PHE A 273 -25.25 1.44 -8.20
CA PHE A 273 -25.73 1.42 -9.57
C PHE A 273 -25.94 0.00 -10.12
N THR A 274 -25.18 -1.00 -9.65
CA THR A 274 -25.42 -2.40 -10.03
C THR A 274 -26.75 -2.92 -9.46
N VAL A 275 -27.11 -2.52 -8.24
CA VAL A 275 -28.42 -2.81 -7.64
C VAL A 275 -29.56 -2.12 -8.41
N LEU A 276 -29.39 -0.84 -8.82
CA LEU A 276 -30.39 -0.15 -9.66
C LEU A 276 -30.56 -0.81 -11.03
N LYS A 277 -29.45 -1.24 -11.66
CA LYS A 277 -29.49 -2.00 -12.92
C LYS A 277 -30.29 -3.30 -12.74
N LEU A 278 -30.01 -4.05 -11.67
CA LEU A 278 -30.71 -5.29 -11.35
C LEU A 278 -32.22 -5.05 -11.08
N ALA A 279 -32.54 -3.95 -10.38
CA ALA A 279 -33.92 -3.53 -10.09
C ALA A 279 -34.71 -3.24 -11.37
N LEU A 280 -34.12 -2.52 -12.32
CA LEU A 280 -34.77 -2.19 -13.59
C LEU A 280 -34.98 -3.43 -14.47
N LYS A 281 -33.98 -4.32 -14.58
CA LYS A 281 -34.08 -5.56 -15.37
C LYS A 281 -35.20 -6.47 -14.88
N ASN A 282 -35.34 -6.61 -13.56
CA ASN A 282 -36.31 -7.52 -12.93
C ASN A 282 -37.48 -6.77 -12.29
N TYR A 283 -37.83 -5.58 -12.79
CA TYR A 283 -38.82 -4.69 -12.18
C TYR A 283 -40.16 -5.38 -11.91
N LYS A 284 -40.63 -6.18 -12.87
CA LYS A 284 -41.87 -6.96 -12.75
C LYS A 284 -41.83 -7.95 -11.59
N ASN A 285 -40.71 -8.64 -11.39
CA ASN A 285 -40.60 -9.66 -10.34
C ASN A 285 -40.44 -9.04 -8.95
N TYR A 286 -39.69 -7.94 -8.84
CA TYR A 286 -39.45 -7.28 -7.54
C TYR A 286 -40.63 -6.43 -7.07
N PHE A 287 -41.24 -5.64 -7.95
CA PHE A 287 -42.15 -4.55 -7.54
C PHE A 287 -43.61 -4.78 -7.96
N GLU A 288 -43.87 -5.46 -9.09
CA GLU A 288 -45.23 -5.75 -9.55
C GLU A 288 -45.75 -7.08 -8.98
N ALA A 289 -45.10 -8.20 -9.32
CA ALA A 289 -45.43 -9.55 -8.87
C ALA A 289 -44.96 -9.86 -7.45
N LYS A 290 -43.93 -9.14 -6.97
CA LYS A 290 -43.35 -9.26 -5.62
C LYS A 290 -42.96 -10.69 -5.23
N SER A 291 -42.50 -11.47 -6.21
CA SER A 291 -42.10 -12.88 -6.03
C SER A 291 -40.70 -13.02 -5.43
N ILE A 292 -39.86 -11.99 -5.54
CA ILE A 292 -38.47 -11.96 -5.06
C ILE A 292 -38.30 -10.75 -4.13
N LYS A 293 -37.54 -10.92 -3.04
CA LYS A 293 -37.19 -9.82 -2.11
C LYS A 293 -36.13 -8.89 -2.72
N PHE A 294 -36.27 -7.60 -2.49
CA PHE A 294 -35.33 -6.56 -2.92
C PHE A 294 -34.77 -5.81 -1.72
N PHE A 295 -33.46 -5.55 -1.72
CA PHE A 295 -32.79 -4.77 -0.69
C PHE A 295 -31.92 -3.69 -1.33
N SER A 296 -31.90 -2.50 -0.75
CA SER A 296 -31.00 -1.43 -1.18
C SER A 296 -29.54 -1.76 -0.86
N TRP A 297 -28.60 -1.20 -1.63
CA TRP A 297 -27.17 -1.41 -1.38
C TRP A 297 -26.75 -0.93 0.01
N GLN A 298 -27.26 0.22 0.46
CA GLN A 298 -26.99 0.75 1.80
C GLN A 298 -27.47 -0.21 2.89
N LYS A 299 -28.65 -0.83 2.72
CA LYS A 299 -29.17 -1.80 3.67
C LYS A 299 -28.35 -3.08 3.70
N ILE A 300 -27.84 -3.56 2.56
CA ILE A 300 -26.94 -4.73 2.50
C ILE A 300 -25.70 -4.50 3.37
N LEU A 301 -25.09 -3.31 3.34
CA LEU A 301 -23.86 -3.02 4.09
C LEU A 301 -24.07 -3.00 5.62
N GLU A 302 -25.29 -2.75 6.09
CA GLU A 302 -25.66 -2.75 7.51
C GLU A 302 -25.68 -4.17 8.13
N PHE A 303 -25.91 -5.19 7.30
CA PHE A 303 -25.92 -6.57 7.80
C PHE A 303 -24.52 -7.06 8.17
N SER A 304 -24.49 -8.08 9.04
CA SER A 304 -23.27 -8.79 9.38
C SER A 304 -22.57 -9.33 8.13
N MET A 305 -21.25 -9.45 8.18
CA MET A 305 -20.43 -9.89 7.03
C MET A 305 -20.88 -11.24 6.44
N SER A 306 -21.47 -12.11 7.26
CA SER A 306 -22.00 -13.41 6.86
C SER A 306 -23.39 -13.31 6.23
N ASP A 307 -24.28 -12.50 6.81
CA ASP A 307 -25.66 -12.37 6.35
C ASP A 307 -25.78 -11.58 5.04
N ARG A 308 -24.82 -10.68 4.74
CA ARG A 308 -24.70 -10.00 3.44
C ARG A 308 -24.83 -10.94 2.25
N PHE A 309 -24.14 -12.08 2.30
CA PHE A 309 -24.16 -13.07 1.21
C PHE A 309 -25.49 -13.82 1.11
N LYS A 310 -26.18 -14.05 2.23
CA LYS A 310 -27.48 -14.74 2.24
C LYS A 310 -28.55 -13.86 1.63
N ILE A 311 -28.52 -12.58 1.99
CA ILE A 311 -29.43 -11.56 1.46
C ILE A 311 -29.20 -11.38 -0.03
N LEU A 312 -27.94 -11.38 -0.46
CA LEU A 312 -27.59 -11.36 -1.87
C LEU A 312 -28.12 -12.60 -2.62
N ASP A 313 -28.00 -13.80 -2.05
CA ASP A 313 -28.56 -15.03 -2.64
C ASP A 313 -30.10 -14.95 -2.79
N MET A 314 -30.80 -14.41 -1.79
CA MET A 314 -32.26 -14.19 -1.85
C MET A 314 -32.65 -13.17 -2.92
N MET A 315 -31.90 -12.06 -3.03
CA MET A 315 -32.13 -11.01 -4.02
C MET A 315 -31.88 -11.51 -5.45
N CYS A 316 -30.87 -12.37 -5.63
CA CYS A 316 -30.50 -12.99 -6.91
C CYS A 316 -31.31 -14.26 -7.24
N ASN A 317 -32.34 -14.59 -6.45
CA ASN A 317 -33.20 -15.76 -6.60
C ASN A 317 -32.42 -17.08 -6.72
N GLN A 318 -31.44 -17.28 -5.84
CA GLN A 318 -30.63 -18.50 -5.79
C GLN A 318 -31.02 -19.37 -4.61
N GLU A 319 -31.26 -20.67 -4.87
CA GLU A 319 -31.49 -21.64 -3.81
C GLU A 319 -30.21 -21.83 -2.99
N SER A 320 -30.26 -21.51 -1.69
CA SER A 320 -29.17 -21.76 -0.78
C SER A 320 -29.68 -22.07 0.63
N VAL A 321 -28.94 -22.92 1.36
CA VAL A 321 -29.28 -23.24 2.75
C VAL A 321 -28.89 -22.06 3.64
N TYR A 322 -29.87 -21.54 4.40
CA TYR A 322 -29.71 -20.34 5.22
C TYR A 322 -28.65 -20.48 6.34
N TYR A 323 -28.54 -21.67 6.93
CA TYR A 323 -27.52 -21.96 7.94
C TYR A 323 -26.27 -22.56 7.31
N SER A 324 -25.11 -21.93 7.54
CA SER A 324 -23.83 -22.50 7.15
C SER A 324 -22.75 -22.20 8.18
N GLU A 325 -22.07 -23.25 8.64
CA GLU A 325 -20.94 -23.17 9.58
C GLU A 325 -19.60 -22.91 8.86
N LYS A 326 -19.58 -23.03 7.53
CA LYS A 326 -18.35 -22.94 6.71
C LYS A 326 -18.22 -21.56 6.06
N LYS A 327 -16.97 -21.11 5.83
CA LYS A 327 -16.65 -19.90 5.06
C LYS A 327 -17.38 -19.85 3.70
N ARG A 328 -17.87 -18.67 3.29
CA ARG A 328 -18.59 -18.42 2.02
C ARG A 328 -17.91 -19.03 0.79
N ARG A 329 -16.60 -18.87 0.65
CA ARG A 329 -15.81 -19.43 -0.48
C ARG A 329 -15.93 -20.95 -0.64
N LYS A 330 -16.19 -21.69 0.45
CA LYS A 330 -16.36 -23.16 0.44
C LYS A 330 -17.82 -23.55 0.22
N THR A 331 -18.77 -22.73 0.69
CA THR A 331 -20.21 -22.99 0.52
C THR A 331 -20.69 -22.62 -0.88
N TYR A 332 -20.17 -21.53 -1.45
CA TYR A 332 -20.47 -21.05 -2.80
C TYR A 332 -20.22 -22.11 -3.89
N LEU A 333 -19.13 -22.87 -3.76
CA LEU A 333 -18.71 -23.88 -4.74
C LEU A 333 -19.51 -25.20 -4.70
N LYS A 334 -20.47 -25.36 -3.78
CA LYS A 334 -21.25 -26.60 -3.64
C LYS A 334 -22.48 -26.69 -4.54
N LEU A 335 -22.98 -25.56 -5.00
CA LEU A 335 -24.19 -25.46 -5.81
C LEU A 335 -23.82 -25.13 -7.25
N ASP A 336 -24.61 -25.60 -8.21
CA ASP A 336 -24.44 -25.15 -9.60
C ASP A 336 -24.92 -23.71 -9.73
N ARG A 337 -23.99 -22.81 -10.06
CA ARG A 337 -24.22 -21.37 -10.26
C ARG A 337 -23.89 -20.93 -11.68
N SER A 338 -23.88 -21.87 -12.63
CA SER A 338 -23.59 -21.61 -14.05
C SER A 338 -24.50 -20.56 -14.70
N ARG A 339 -25.76 -20.44 -14.25
CA ARG A 339 -26.77 -19.50 -14.77
C ARG A 339 -26.83 -18.13 -14.07
N THR A 340 -25.87 -17.83 -13.20
CA THR A 340 -25.88 -16.56 -12.44
C THR A 340 -25.64 -15.35 -13.35
N SER A 341 -26.46 -14.30 -13.23
CA SER A 341 -26.28 -13.06 -13.99
C SER A 341 -24.96 -12.36 -13.68
N MET A 342 -24.48 -11.53 -14.60
CA MET A 342 -23.23 -10.80 -14.43
C MET A 342 -23.30 -9.82 -13.25
N GLU A 343 -24.45 -9.16 -13.07
CA GLU A 343 -24.70 -8.23 -11.97
C GLU A 343 -24.52 -8.91 -10.61
N CYS A 344 -25.06 -10.12 -10.42
CA CYS A 344 -24.89 -10.89 -9.19
C CYS A 344 -23.43 -11.33 -8.97
N ASN A 345 -22.68 -11.65 -10.04
CA ASN A 345 -21.24 -11.94 -9.92
C ASN A 345 -20.43 -10.70 -9.49
N ILE A 346 -20.76 -9.51 -10.01
CA ILE A 346 -20.12 -8.25 -9.61
C ILE A 346 -20.47 -7.92 -8.15
N LEU A 347 -21.73 -8.08 -7.74
CA LEU A 347 -22.14 -7.87 -6.34
C LEU A 347 -21.43 -8.86 -5.39
N GLU A 348 -21.28 -10.14 -5.75
CA GLU A 348 -20.53 -11.11 -4.95
C GLU A 348 -19.06 -10.70 -4.78
N TYR A 349 -18.42 -10.18 -5.84
CA TYR A 349 -17.08 -9.60 -5.76
C TYR A 349 -17.07 -8.40 -4.81
N LEU A 350 -17.98 -7.43 -4.98
CA LEU A 350 -18.01 -6.20 -4.18
C LEU A 350 -18.24 -6.51 -2.69
N VAL A 351 -19.14 -7.43 -2.35
CA VAL A 351 -19.35 -7.86 -0.96
C VAL A 351 -18.10 -8.55 -0.40
N HIS A 352 -17.43 -9.41 -1.19
CA HIS A 352 -16.19 -10.05 -0.78
C HIS A 352 -15.09 -9.03 -0.44
N TYR A 353 -14.86 -8.04 -1.31
CA TYR A 353 -13.83 -7.03 -1.08
C TYR A 353 -14.22 -5.96 -0.06
N PHE A 354 -15.51 -5.65 0.10
CA PHE A 354 -15.98 -4.81 1.20
C PHE A 354 -15.76 -5.51 2.56
N ASN A 355 -16.00 -6.82 2.63
CA ASN A 355 -15.68 -7.60 3.83
C ASN A 355 -14.18 -7.60 4.13
N LYS A 356 -13.33 -7.76 3.10
CA LYS A 356 -11.87 -7.65 3.27
C LYS A 356 -11.46 -6.25 3.75
N TYR A 357 -11.99 -5.20 3.13
CA TYR A 357 -11.78 -3.80 3.53
C TYR A 357 -12.13 -3.59 5.01
N GLN A 358 -13.32 -4.02 5.44
CA GLN A 358 -13.77 -3.90 6.83
C GLN A 358 -12.79 -4.60 7.80
N LEU A 359 -12.36 -5.82 7.48
CA LEU A 359 -11.41 -6.56 8.34
C LEU A 359 -10.02 -5.92 8.37
N GLU A 360 -9.51 -5.41 7.25
CA GLU A 360 -8.21 -4.74 7.24
C GLU A 360 -8.23 -3.44 8.01
N ILE A 361 -9.27 -2.61 7.86
CA ILE A 361 -9.41 -1.39 8.66
C ILE A 361 -9.42 -1.74 10.15
N MET A 362 -10.20 -2.74 10.57
CA MET A 362 -10.24 -3.16 11.97
C MET A 362 -8.88 -3.67 12.49
N LYS A 363 -8.21 -4.56 11.75
CA LYS A 363 -6.90 -5.10 12.14
C LYS A 363 -5.78 -4.06 12.18
N THR A 364 -5.77 -3.13 11.24
CA THR A 364 -4.70 -2.12 11.13
C THR A 364 -4.91 -0.93 12.08
N THR A 365 -6.16 -0.68 12.49
CA THR A 365 -6.50 0.31 13.52
C THR A 365 -6.26 -0.19 14.93
N GLN A 366 -6.23 -1.51 15.16
CA GLN A 366 -5.89 -2.09 16.45
C GLN A 366 -4.63 -1.43 17.04
N ASP A 367 -4.75 -1.08 18.31
CA ASP A 367 -3.72 -0.52 19.15
C ASP A 367 -3.79 -1.20 20.51
N THR A 368 -2.76 -1.03 21.34
CA THR A 368 -2.70 -1.56 22.70
C THR A 368 -3.93 -1.21 23.55
N ASP A 369 -4.46 0.00 23.37
CA ASP A 369 -5.63 0.52 24.09
C ASP A 369 -6.95 0.39 23.29
N PHE A 370 -6.93 -0.21 22.09
CA PHE A 370 -8.08 -0.28 21.20
C PHE A 370 -8.16 -1.61 20.46
N ASP A 371 -8.99 -2.52 20.97
CA ASP A 371 -9.20 -3.83 20.37
C ASP A 371 -10.60 -3.97 19.77
N ILE A 372 -10.69 -3.89 18.44
CA ILE A 372 -11.92 -4.16 17.71
C ILE A 372 -11.87 -5.58 17.13
N HIS A 373 -12.94 -6.34 17.34
CA HIS A 373 -13.15 -7.62 16.68
C HIS A 373 -14.14 -7.51 15.52
N GLY A 374 -13.88 -8.26 14.43
CA GLY A 374 -14.65 -8.17 13.19
C GLY A 374 -16.13 -8.58 13.27
N MET A 375 -16.52 -9.35 14.29
CA MET A 375 -17.90 -9.83 14.49
C MET A 375 -18.65 -9.08 15.60
N MET A 376 -18.09 -7.99 16.12
CA MET A 376 -18.79 -7.17 17.12
C MET A 376 -20.03 -6.50 16.52
N GLU A 377 -21.01 -6.23 17.37
CA GLU A 377 -22.19 -5.47 16.98
C GLU A 377 -21.81 -4.08 16.50
N HIS A 378 -22.42 -3.64 15.41
CA HIS A 378 -22.04 -2.40 14.72
C HIS A 378 -22.23 -1.14 15.58
N LYS A 379 -23.23 -1.16 16.47
CA LYS A 379 -23.46 -0.09 17.43
C LYS A 379 -22.37 -0.05 18.51
N TYR A 380 -21.97 -1.21 19.02
CA TYR A 380 -20.85 -1.30 19.96
C TYR A 380 -19.53 -0.82 19.34
N ILE A 381 -19.25 -1.17 18.08
CA ILE A 381 -18.03 -0.71 17.38
C ILE A 381 -17.99 0.83 17.33
N LYS A 382 -19.13 1.48 17.07
CA LYS A 382 -19.25 2.93 17.05
C LYS A 382 -19.00 3.52 18.45
N ASP A 383 -19.70 3.03 19.46
CA ASP A 383 -19.60 3.54 20.83
C ASP A 383 -18.18 3.36 21.41
N TYR A 384 -17.55 2.21 21.14
CA TYR A 384 -16.18 1.91 21.55
C TYR A 384 -15.16 2.79 20.82
N PHE A 385 -15.35 3.04 19.52
CA PHE A 385 -14.48 3.95 18.76
C PHE A 385 -14.51 5.38 19.32
N PHE A 386 -15.70 5.92 19.63
CA PHE A 386 -15.79 7.25 20.23
C PHE A 386 -15.23 7.28 21.66
N SER A 387 -15.49 6.24 22.45
CA SER A 387 -14.90 6.11 23.79
C SER A 387 -13.37 6.12 23.75
N TYR A 388 -12.75 5.50 22.75
CA TYR A 388 -11.30 5.51 22.59
C TYR A 388 -10.77 6.88 22.10
N MET A 389 -11.44 7.51 21.15
CA MET A 389 -10.97 8.79 20.58
C MET A 389 -11.17 9.98 21.52
N CYS A 390 -12.21 9.94 22.37
CA CYS A 390 -12.70 11.08 23.14
C CYS A 390 -12.90 10.83 24.63
N ASN A 391 -12.65 9.62 25.12
CA ASN A 391 -12.94 9.20 26.50
C ASN A 391 -14.44 9.26 26.89
N ASP A 392 -15.34 9.36 25.90
CA ASP A 392 -16.80 9.33 26.07
C ASP A 392 -17.39 8.53 24.89
N PRO A 393 -18.35 7.61 25.10
CA PRO A 393 -19.05 6.92 24.00
C PRO A 393 -19.86 7.85 23.09
N LYS A 394 -20.12 9.10 23.50
CA LYS A 394 -20.82 10.08 22.67
C LYS A 394 -19.97 10.57 21.49
N GLU A 395 -20.66 10.93 20.41
CA GLU A 395 -20.02 11.51 19.22
C GLU A 395 -19.28 12.81 19.56
N CYS A 396 -18.08 12.92 18.98
CA CYS A 396 -17.17 14.05 19.16
C CYS A 396 -16.41 14.30 17.86
N ILE A 397 -15.83 15.50 17.71
CA ILE A 397 -15.00 15.84 16.55
C ILE A 397 -13.63 15.20 16.71
N ILE A 398 -13.40 14.07 16.04
CA ILE A 398 -12.15 13.30 16.15
C ILE A 398 -10.90 14.11 15.77
N TYR A 399 -11.01 15.08 14.85
CA TYR A 399 -9.87 15.91 14.41
C TYR A 399 -9.29 16.81 15.51
N HIS A 400 -10.05 17.04 16.58
CA HIS A 400 -9.64 17.92 17.67
C HIS A 400 -9.05 17.16 18.85
N THR A 401 -9.14 15.84 18.87
CA THR A 401 -8.78 15.02 20.03
C THR A 401 -7.27 14.84 20.14
N ASN A 402 -6.80 14.62 21.37
CA ASN A 402 -5.39 14.32 21.63
C ASN A 402 -4.97 12.99 20.98
N GLN A 403 -5.87 12.01 20.93
CA GLN A 403 -5.59 10.71 20.32
C GLN A 403 -5.30 10.83 18.83
N PHE A 404 -6.07 11.66 18.10
CA PHE A 404 -5.82 11.92 16.69
C PHE A 404 -4.50 12.67 16.45
N LYS A 405 -4.09 13.52 17.40
CA LYS A 405 -2.89 14.37 17.32
C LYS A 405 -1.60 13.69 17.78
N LYS A 406 -1.67 12.47 18.33
CA LYS A 406 -0.52 11.73 18.90
C LYS A 406 0.63 11.52 17.89
N GLU A 407 0.33 11.28 16.62
CA GLU A 407 1.33 11.08 15.54
C GLU A 407 1.94 12.40 15.06
N ALA A 408 1.12 13.45 14.94
CA ALA A 408 1.57 14.77 14.50
C ALA A 408 0.61 15.84 15.02
N ASN A 409 1.18 16.90 15.60
CA ASN A 409 0.44 18.03 16.15
C ASN A 409 -0.43 18.69 15.07
N GLU A 410 -1.70 18.93 15.41
CA GLU A 410 -2.61 19.69 14.54
C GLU A 410 -3.25 20.87 15.26
N GLU A 411 -3.21 21.99 14.57
CA GLU A 411 -3.91 23.20 14.96
C GLU A 411 -5.38 23.14 14.54
N ASN A 412 -6.29 23.53 15.44
CA ASN A 412 -7.71 23.62 15.16
C ASN A 412 -7.95 24.85 14.26
N THR A 413 -8.09 24.62 12.95
CA THR A 413 -8.26 25.71 11.96
C THR A 413 -9.65 25.69 11.32
N PHE A 414 -10.58 24.95 11.89
CA PHE A 414 -11.97 24.95 11.43
C PHE A 414 -12.63 26.25 11.92
N PRO A 415 -13.33 27.02 11.05
CA PRO A 415 -14.00 28.23 11.47
C PRO A 415 -15.18 27.88 12.39
N GLU A 416 -15.00 28.06 13.70
CA GLU A 416 -16.08 27.94 14.66
C GLU A 416 -16.98 29.17 14.56
N THR A 417 -18.24 28.99 14.14
CA THR A 417 -19.26 30.03 14.24
C THR A 417 -20.21 29.69 15.39
N GLU A 418 -20.83 30.68 16.04
CA GLU A 418 -21.62 30.53 17.28
C GLU A 418 -22.82 29.55 17.18
N THR A 419 -23.19 29.11 15.97
CA THR A 419 -24.20 28.06 15.74
C THR A 419 -23.67 26.62 15.86
N HIS A 420 -22.39 26.41 16.17
CA HIS A 420 -21.66 25.14 16.03
C HIS A 420 -21.48 24.32 17.32
N HIS A 421 -22.14 24.68 18.43
CA HIS A 421 -21.91 24.02 19.73
C HIS A 421 -22.25 22.51 19.80
N LYS A 422 -22.87 21.92 18.76
CA LYS A 422 -23.12 20.46 18.64
C LYS A 422 -23.01 19.96 17.18
N ILE A 423 -21.86 20.14 16.52
CA ILE A 423 -21.64 19.52 15.20
C ILE A 423 -21.50 17.99 15.37
N SER A 424 -22.30 17.20 14.63
CA SER A 424 -22.13 15.73 14.57
C SER A 424 -20.79 15.37 13.93
N ALA A 425 -20.17 14.29 14.42
CA ALA A 425 -18.91 13.76 13.88
C ALA A 425 -19.00 13.42 12.37
N TYR A 426 -20.20 13.10 11.87
CA TYR A 426 -20.47 12.77 10.47
C TYR A 426 -20.83 13.97 9.60
N ASN A 427 -20.64 15.20 10.08
CA ASN A 427 -20.97 16.41 9.31
C ASN A 427 -20.15 16.51 8.01
N LEU A 428 -20.84 16.74 6.89
CA LEU A 428 -20.23 16.80 5.56
C LEU A 428 -19.26 17.97 5.39
N TYR A 429 -19.60 19.16 5.91
CA TYR A 429 -18.75 20.36 5.81
C TYR A 429 -17.43 20.15 6.55
N LEU A 430 -17.51 19.62 7.77
CA LEU A 430 -16.35 19.33 8.61
C LEU A 430 -15.41 18.32 7.95
N ASN A 431 -15.94 17.16 7.56
CA ASN A 431 -15.15 16.07 6.99
C ASN A 431 -14.53 16.46 5.64
N TYR A 432 -15.31 17.11 4.77
CA TYR A 432 -14.80 17.57 3.48
C TYR A 432 -13.72 18.66 3.63
N TYR A 433 -13.88 19.58 4.58
CA TYR A 433 -12.88 20.62 4.86
C TYR A 433 -11.53 20.02 5.28
N TYR A 434 -11.53 19.12 6.26
CA TYR A 434 -10.31 18.46 6.72
C TYR A 434 -9.69 17.58 5.63
N PHE A 435 -10.51 16.88 4.84
CA PHE A 435 -10.05 16.08 3.71
C PHE A 435 -9.28 16.93 2.68
N ILE A 436 -9.90 17.99 2.16
CA ILE A 436 -9.28 18.84 1.13
C ILE A 436 -8.02 19.53 1.67
N LYS A 437 -8.07 20.02 2.91
CA LYS A 437 -6.99 20.82 3.49
C LYS A 437 -5.77 19.99 3.91
N ARG A 438 -5.96 18.82 4.55
CA ARG A 438 -4.87 18.13 5.27
C ARG A 438 -4.68 16.64 4.98
N TYR A 439 -5.60 15.96 4.29
CA TYR A 439 -5.49 14.51 4.07
C TYR A 439 -4.17 14.07 3.39
N SER A 440 -3.62 14.91 2.51
CA SER A 440 -2.35 14.66 1.81
C SER A 440 -1.12 14.58 2.73
N SER A 441 -1.13 15.33 3.84
CA SER A 441 -0.05 15.39 4.82
C SER A 441 -0.24 14.44 6.00
N TYR A 442 -1.32 13.64 5.99
CA TYR A 442 -1.59 12.70 7.07
C TYR A 442 -0.64 11.50 7.01
N GLY A 443 -0.28 11.02 8.20
CA GLY A 443 0.32 9.71 8.38
C GLY A 443 -0.72 8.59 8.29
N THR A 444 -0.25 7.35 8.38
CA THR A 444 -1.08 6.17 8.12
C THR A 444 -2.19 6.02 9.17
N LYS A 445 -1.92 6.30 10.45
CA LYS A 445 -2.92 6.14 11.52
C LYS A 445 -4.07 7.13 11.39
N LYS A 446 -3.78 8.40 11.08
CA LYS A 446 -4.84 9.42 10.80
C LYS A 446 -5.74 9.03 9.64
N ILE A 447 -5.17 8.53 8.54
CA ILE A 447 -5.95 8.04 7.39
C ILE A 447 -6.86 6.88 7.81
N LEU A 448 -6.32 5.93 8.58
CA LEU A 448 -7.10 4.80 9.10
C LEU A 448 -8.24 5.25 10.01
N TYR A 449 -8.05 6.25 10.87
CA TYR A 449 -9.12 6.80 11.73
C TYR A 449 -10.23 7.49 10.93
N VAL A 450 -9.89 8.24 9.87
CA VAL A 450 -10.88 8.86 8.97
C VAL A 450 -11.75 7.77 8.32
N HIS A 451 -11.13 6.69 7.84
CA HIS A 451 -11.84 5.59 7.20
C HIS A 451 -12.62 4.73 8.18
N LEU A 452 -12.12 4.53 9.40
CA LEU A 452 -12.84 3.86 10.47
C LEU A 452 -14.06 4.66 10.91
N LEU A 453 -13.94 5.99 11.08
CA LEU A 453 -15.09 6.87 11.33
C LEU A 453 -16.14 6.67 10.24
N ASN A 454 -15.77 6.78 8.96
CA ASN A 454 -16.71 6.59 7.87
C ASN A 454 -17.34 5.18 7.86
N LEU A 455 -16.55 4.14 8.15
CA LEU A 455 -17.02 2.76 8.23
C LEU A 455 -18.04 2.57 9.37
N THR A 456 -17.81 3.13 10.56
CA THR A 456 -18.78 3.06 11.66
C THR A 456 -20.12 3.70 11.28
N GLY A 457 -20.12 4.77 10.48
CA GLY A 457 -21.34 5.38 9.95
C GLY A 457 -22.05 4.48 8.92
N LEU A 458 -21.29 3.90 7.98
CA LEU A 458 -21.84 2.98 6.96
C LEU A 458 -22.50 1.74 7.58
N LEU A 459 -21.89 1.15 8.62
CA LEU A 459 -22.42 -0.03 9.31
C LEU A 459 -23.70 0.25 10.12
N ASN A 460 -23.99 1.53 10.44
CA ASN A 460 -25.15 1.96 11.21
C ASN A 460 -26.19 2.74 10.36
N HIS A 461 -26.19 2.52 9.04
CA HIS A 461 -27.15 3.13 8.10
C HIS A 461 -27.12 4.67 8.05
N ASP A 462 -25.99 5.33 8.32
CA ASP A 462 -25.89 6.80 8.24
C ASP A 462 -25.73 7.29 6.79
N THR A 463 -26.76 7.97 6.26
CA THR A 463 -26.78 8.55 4.91
C THR A 463 -25.61 9.54 4.68
N ARG A 464 -25.14 10.25 5.71
CA ARG A 464 -24.01 11.19 5.60
C ARG A 464 -22.69 10.45 5.38
N ALA A 465 -22.49 9.30 6.01
CA ALA A 465 -21.32 8.45 5.79
C ALA A 465 -21.38 7.79 4.39
N TYR A 466 -22.59 7.43 3.93
CA TYR A 466 -22.80 6.95 2.56
C TYR A 466 -22.35 7.98 1.52
N VAL A 467 -22.74 9.25 1.68
CA VAL A 467 -22.31 10.35 0.80
C VAL A 467 -20.83 10.71 0.98
N THR A 468 -20.31 10.70 2.22
CA THR A 468 -18.89 10.96 2.54
C THR A 468 -17.96 9.95 1.87
N SER A 469 -18.39 8.68 1.78
CA SER A 469 -17.59 7.63 1.17
C SER A 469 -17.21 7.89 -0.30
N LEU A 470 -17.99 8.70 -1.04
CA LEU A 470 -17.83 8.92 -2.49
C LEU A 470 -16.54 9.65 -2.89
N TYR A 471 -15.88 10.33 -1.96
CA TYR A 471 -14.59 10.99 -2.20
C TYR A 471 -13.42 10.35 -1.45
N LEU A 472 -13.67 9.38 -0.58
CA LEU A 472 -12.61 8.73 0.19
C LEU A 472 -11.86 7.71 -0.68
N PRO A 473 -10.53 7.83 -0.84
CA PRO A 473 -9.77 7.04 -1.82
C PRO A 473 -9.70 5.54 -1.49
N GLY A 474 -9.97 5.16 -0.22
CA GLY A 474 -9.93 3.78 0.25
C GLY A 474 -10.93 2.85 -0.45
N TYR A 475 -12.04 3.41 -0.95
CA TYR A 475 -13.07 2.65 -1.66
C TYR A 475 -12.74 2.39 -3.12
N TYR A 476 -11.70 3.03 -3.67
CA TYR A 476 -11.18 2.76 -5.02
C TYR A 476 -10.06 1.72 -5.00
N ASN A 477 -9.09 1.86 -4.08
CA ASN A 477 -7.87 1.05 -4.10
C ASN A 477 -8.00 -0.32 -3.40
N ALA A 478 -9.20 -0.69 -2.94
CA ALA A 478 -9.47 -2.04 -2.39
C ALA A 478 -9.16 -3.17 -3.40
N VAL A 479 -9.18 -2.87 -4.70
CA VAL A 479 -8.82 -3.82 -5.78
C VAL A 479 -7.36 -4.27 -5.72
N GLU A 480 -6.47 -3.53 -5.08
CA GLU A 480 -5.07 -3.92 -4.88
C GLU A 480 -4.99 -5.29 -4.16
N MET A 481 -5.90 -5.55 -3.21
CA MET A 481 -5.98 -6.79 -2.42
C MET A 481 -6.33 -8.05 -3.22
N SER A 482 -6.53 -7.93 -4.53
CA SER A 482 -7.00 -9.02 -5.40
C SER A 482 -5.88 -9.85 -6.02
N PHE A 483 -4.63 -9.37 -5.98
CA PHE A 483 -3.48 -10.02 -6.62
C PHE A 483 -2.59 -10.75 -5.59
N THR A 484 -3.03 -11.93 -5.14
CA THR A 484 -2.30 -12.74 -4.13
C THR A 484 -1.57 -13.97 -4.70
N GLU A 485 -1.70 -14.22 -6.00
CA GLU A 485 -1.13 -15.39 -6.66
C GLU A 485 0.38 -15.25 -6.94
N GLU A 486 1.12 -16.35 -6.79
CA GLU A 486 2.56 -16.41 -7.11
C GLU A 486 2.79 -16.68 -8.59
N LYS A 487 2.16 -15.87 -9.44
CA LYS A 487 2.31 -15.91 -10.89
C LYS A 487 2.88 -14.59 -11.38
N GLU A 488 3.49 -14.65 -12.55
CA GLU A 488 3.99 -13.48 -13.25
C GLU A 488 2.84 -12.78 -13.95
N PHE A 489 3.02 -11.50 -14.26
CA PHE A 489 1.99 -10.71 -14.92
C PHE A 489 1.63 -11.26 -16.31
N ALA A 490 2.61 -11.78 -17.05
CA ALA A 490 2.40 -12.41 -18.35
C ALA A 490 1.45 -13.62 -18.28
N ASN A 491 1.60 -14.49 -17.27
CA ASN A 491 0.66 -15.60 -17.06
C ASN A 491 -0.79 -15.14 -16.81
N LEU A 492 -1.01 -13.93 -16.28
CA LEU A 492 -2.36 -13.38 -16.09
C LEU A 492 -2.97 -12.95 -17.42
N ILE A 493 -2.15 -12.36 -18.31
CA ILE A 493 -2.55 -12.00 -19.68
C ILE A 493 -2.89 -13.25 -20.48
N GLU A 494 -2.10 -14.32 -20.35
CA GLU A 494 -2.40 -15.59 -21.02
C GLU A 494 -3.77 -16.17 -20.64
N LYS A 495 -4.20 -16.00 -19.39
CA LYS A 495 -5.53 -16.46 -18.95
C LYS A 495 -6.65 -15.63 -19.58
N LEU A 496 -6.44 -14.32 -19.74
CA LEU A 496 -7.37 -13.45 -20.47
C LEU A 496 -7.45 -13.85 -21.95
N LEU A 497 -6.31 -14.08 -22.61
CA LEU A 497 -6.27 -14.51 -24.01
C LEU A 497 -6.99 -15.86 -24.21
N LYS A 498 -6.81 -16.81 -23.30
CA LYS A 498 -7.57 -18.09 -23.32
C LYS A 498 -9.08 -17.90 -23.14
N CYS A 499 -9.52 -16.88 -22.40
CA CYS A 499 -10.95 -16.54 -22.32
C CYS A 499 -11.47 -16.08 -23.69
N ILE A 500 -10.71 -15.21 -24.37
CA ILE A 500 -11.08 -14.65 -25.68
C ILE A 500 -11.09 -15.74 -26.75
N GLU A 501 -10.06 -16.58 -26.78
CA GLU A 501 -9.95 -17.73 -27.70
C GLU A 501 -11.19 -18.62 -27.63
N LYS A 502 -11.58 -19.02 -26.40
CA LYS A 502 -12.78 -19.82 -26.20
C LYS A 502 -14.07 -19.09 -26.63
N CYS A 503 -14.18 -17.81 -26.29
CA CYS A 503 -15.31 -16.98 -26.71
C CYS A 503 -15.37 -16.70 -28.21
N HIS A 504 -14.26 -16.86 -28.94
CA HIS A 504 -14.22 -16.74 -30.39
C HIS A 504 -14.65 -18.04 -31.07
N ALA A 505 -14.36 -19.20 -30.47
CA ALA A 505 -14.80 -20.51 -30.96
C ALA A 505 -16.30 -20.78 -30.73
N ASP A 506 -16.83 -20.41 -29.55
CA ASP A 506 -18.16 -20.85 -29.10
C ASP A 506 -19.34 -19.97 -29.59
N GLN A 507 -19.10 -18.74 -30.07
CA GLN A 507 -20.17 -17.77 -30.37
C GLN A 507 -20.07 -17.16 -31.78
N PRO A 508 -21.12 -17.22 -32.64
CA PRO A 508 -21.20 -16.36 -33.80
C PRO A 508 -21.25 -14.91 -33.33
N TYR A 509 -20.42 -14.06 -33.92
CA TYR A 509 -20.17 -12.68 -33.47
C TYR A 509 -21.47 -11.86 -33.41
N ALA A 510 -22.05 -11.70 -32.21
CA ALA A 510 -23.13 -10.76 -31.93
C ALA A 510 -22.61 -9.69 -30.98
N LEU A 511 -22.26 -8.53 -31.54
CA LEU A 511 -21.83 -7.38 -30.75
C LEU A 511 -23.02 -6.83 -29.93
N SER A 512 -22.82 -6.59 -28.64
CA SER A 512 -23.73 -5.73 -27.87
C SER A 512 -23.80 -4.35 -28.54
N LYS A 513 -25.02 -3.81 -28.73
CA LYS A 513 -25.19 -2.55 -29.45
C LYS A 513 -24.89 -1.33 -28.58
N ASP A 514 -25.06 -1.43 -27.25
CA ASP A 514 -24.86 -0.33 -26.29
C ASP A 514 -24.70 -0.82 -24.82
N SER A 515 -24.53 0.11 -23.86
CA SER A 515 -24.51 -0.15 -22.41
C SER A 515 -25.87 0.04 -21.73
N ASN A 516 -26.97 -0.11 -22.48
CA ASN A 516 -28.32 -0.10 -21.94
C ASN A 516 -28.42 -1.05 -20.74
N PHE A 517 -29.05 -0.60 -19.65
CA PHE A 517 -29.20 -1.38 -18.41
C PHE A 517 -29.95 -2.69 -18.64
N LEU A 518 -30.77 -2.76 -19.70
CA LEU A 518 -31.49 -3.96 -20.08
C LEU A 518 -30.62 -4.99 -20.82
N ASN A 519 -29.43 -4.64 -21.31
CA ASN A 519 -28.55 -5.60 -21.98
C ASN A 519 -27.92 -6.58 -20.99
N ASP A 520 -27.92 -7.85 -21.36
CA ASP A 520 -27.21 -8.92 -20.66
C ASP A 520 -25.74 -8.93 -21.07
N ILE A 521 -24.87 -8.43 -20.18
CA ILE A 521 -23.43 -8.48 -20.38
C ILE A 521 -22.98 -9.93 -20.20
N THR A 522 -22.47 -10.54 -21.27
CA THR A 522 -21.92 -11.89 -21.17
C THR A 522 -20.48 -11.87 -20.66
N LYS A 523 -19.98 -13.02 -20.20
CA LYS A 523 -18.56 -13.18 -19.85
C LYS A 523 -17.64 -12.88 -21.04
N CYS A 524 -18.07 -13.18 -22.25
CA CYS A 524 -17.30 -12.97 -23.46
C CYS A 524 -17.19 -11.48 -23.81
N ASP A 525 -18.25 -10.70 -23.60
CA ASP A 525 -18.22 -9.24 -23.75
C ASP A 525 -17.24 -8.63 -22.76
N LEU A 526 -17.25 -9.09 -21.51
CA LEU A 526 -16.29 -8.65 -20.50
C LEU A 526 -14.84 -8.99 -20.91
N CYS A 527 -14.55 -10.21 -21.38
CA CYS A 527 -13.19 -10.60 -21.79
C CYS A 527 -12.70 -9.79 -23.00
N LYS A 528 -13.52 -9.64 -24.05
CA LYS A 528 -13.16 -8.86 -25.25
C LYS A 528 -13.02 -7.36 -24.94
N GLY A 529 -13.99 -6.79 -24.21
CA GLY A 529 -13.99 -5.38 -23.82
C GLY A 529 -12.81 -5.04 -22.89
N THR A 530 -12.49 -5.91 -21.92
CA THR A 530 -11.33 -5.73 -21.03
C THR A 530 -10.03 -5.73 -21.82
N PHE A 531 -9.87 -6.65 -22.78
CA PHE A 531 -8.66 -6.70 -23.60
C PHE A 531 -8.50 -5.42 -24.41
N LEU A 532 -9.52 -5.01 -25.16
CA LEU A 532 -9.46 -3.79 -25.98
C LEU A 532 -9.20 -2.55 -25.14
N TYR A 533 -9.88 -2.38 -23.99
CA TYR A 533 -9.64 -1.27 -23.08
C TYR A 533 -8.19 -1.22 -22.57
N SER A 534 -7.60 -2.39 -22.32
CA SER A 534 -6.27 -2.50 -21.70
C SER A 534 -5.12 -2.44 -22.72
N SER A 535 -5.35 -2.91 -23.95
CA SER A 535 -4.34 -3.06 -25.00
C SER A 535 -4.39 -1.98 -26.08
N MET A 536 -5.41 -1.11 -26.07
CA MET A 536 -5.56 -0.04 -27.05
C MET A 536 -4.34 0.88 -27.08
N LYS A 537 -3.91 1.19 -28.30
CA LYS A 537 -2.91 2.21 -28.63
C LYS A 537 -3.58 3.29 -29.47
N PHE A 538 -3.05 4.50 -29.40
CA PHE A 538 -3.52 5.63 -30.19
C PHE A 538 -2.29 6.39 -30.69
N ASP A 539 -2.11 6.45 -32.01
CA ASP A 539 -0.88 6.91 -32.66
C ASP A 539 0.35 6.16 -32.10
N ASP A 540 1.37 6.88 -31.61
CA ASP A 540 2.58 6.33 -31.00
C ASP A 540 2.46 6.07 -29.48
N ALA A 541 1.29 6.31 -28.88
CA ALA A 541 1.11 6.17 -27.43
C ALA A 541 1.03 4.70 -26.99
N SER A 542 1.72 4.39 -25.89
CA SER A 542 1.73 3.05 -25.28
C SER A 542 0.43 2.75 -24.53
N SER A 543 0.01 1.48 -24.55
CA SER A 543 -1.21 1.02 -23.87
C SER A 543 -1.03 0.90 -22.34
N MET A 544 -2.14 0.73 -21.61
CA MET A 544 -2.11 0.57 -20.15
C MET A 544 -1.30 -0.67 -19.73
N ILE A 545 -1.47 -1.80 -20.43
CA ILE A 545 -0.71 -3.03 -20.17
C ILE A 545 0.79 -2.78 -20.35
N GLN A 546 1.20 -2.08 -21.39
CA GLN A 546 2.61 -1.80 -21.65
C GLN A 546 3.22 -0.91 -20.58
N LYS A 547 2.56 0.21 -20.25
CA LYS A 547 3.00 1.13 -19.18
C LYS A 547 3.12 0.39 -17.84
N PHE A 548 2.11 -0.40 -17.48
CA PHE A 548 2.09 -1.16 -16.22
C PHE A 548 3.15 -2.26 -16.16
N TYR A 549 3.34 -3.01 -17.25
CA TYR A 549 4.34 -4.06 -17.33
C TYR A 549 5.76 -3.52 -17.23
N VAL A 550 6.04 -2.40 -17.90
CA VAL A 550 7.35 -1.73 -17.84
C VAL A 550 7.59 -1.17 -16.42
N TYR A 551 6.57 -0.57 -15.79
CA TYR A 551 6.66 -0.13 -14.39
C TYR A 551 7.04 -1.30 -13.46
N LEU A 552 6.39 -2.44 -13.61
CA LEU A 552 6.62 -3.62 -12.77
C LEU A 552 8.04 -4.20 -12.95
N ASN A 553 8.46 -4.43 -14.20
CA ASN A 553 9.69 -5.14 -14.52
C ASN A 553 10.94 -4.26 -14.55
N LYS A 554 10.84 -3.02 -15.04
CA LYS A 554 11.99 -2.10 -15.15
C LYS A 554 12.05 -1.13 -13.99
N GLY A 555 10.90 -0.61 -13.53
CA GLY A 555 10.79 0.29 -12.39
C GLY A 555 11.03 -0.42 -11.07
N LEU A 556 10.10 -1.30 -10.67
CA LEU A 556 10.16 -2.02 -9.39
C LEU A 556 11.06 -3.27 -9.43
N LYS A 557 11.32 -3.82 -10.62
CA LYS A 557 12.07 -5.08 -10.84
C LYS A 557 11.44 -6.29 -10.13
N ILE A 558 10.12 -6.39 -10.23
CA ILE A 558 9.33 -7.48 -9.64
C ILE A 558 8.82 -8.40 -10.73
N GLN A 559 9.07 -9.70 -10.60
CA GLN A 559 8.53 -10.71 -11.53
C GLN A 559 7.14 -11.22 -11.07
N LYS A 560 7.01 -11.54 -9.78
CA LYS A 560 5.78 -12.11 -9.20
C LYS A 560 4.85 -11.01 -8.69
N VAL A 561 3.62 -10.95 -9.20
CA VAL A 561 2.65 -9.89 -8.89
C VAL A 561 2.30 -9.85 -7.39
N SER A 562 2.23 -11.01 -6.71
CA SER A 562 1.99 -11.03 -5.25
C SER A 562 3.03 -10.30 -4.41
N SER A 563 4.23 -10.00 -4.95
CA SER A 563 5.27 -9.26 -4.21
C SER A 563 4.93 -7.78 -4.02
N LEU A 564 4.01 -7.24 -4.82
CA LEU A 564 3.56 -5.83 -4.74
C LEU A 564 3.01 -5.45 -3.37
N MET A 565 2.47 -6.41 -2.63
CA MET A 565 1.87 -6.20 -1.31
C MET A 565 2.66 -6.85 -0.16
N ARG A 566 3.80 -7.49 -0.43
CA ARG A 566 4.57 -8.20 0.60
C ARG A 566 5.50 -7.31 1.40
N THR A 567 5.94 -6.20 0.81
CA THR A 567 6.87 -5.27 1.43
C THR A 567 6.28 -3.86 1.38
N LEU A 568 6.46 -3.12 2.47
CA LEU A 568 5.81 -1.83 2.67
C LEU A 568 6.36 -0.74 1.71
N ASP A 569 7.65 -0.75 1.40
CA ASP A 569 8.28 0.19 0.46
C ASP A 569 7.76 0.04 -0.98
N ILE A 570 7.72 -1.21 -1.46
CA ILE A 570 7.15 -1.56 -2.77
C ILE A 570 5.67 -1.17 -2.81
N TYR A 571 4.91 -1.53 -1.77
CA TYR A 571 3.48 -1.24 -1.71
C TYR A 571 3.20 0.27 -1.73
N GLN A 572 3.99 1.06 -0.99
CA GLN A 572 3.85 2.52 -0.97
C GLN A 572 4.15 3.15 -2.33
N ASP A 573 5.20 2.73 -3.04
CA ASP A 573 5.48 3.23 -4.39
C ASP A 573 4.36 2.83 -5.37
N TYR A 574 3.92 1.57 -5.31
CA TYR A 574 2.83 1.03 -6.13
C TYR A 574 1.51 1.79 -5.94
N SER A 575 1.06 1.98 -4.69
CA SER A 575 -0.19 2.69 -4.43
C SER A 575 -0.09 4.17 -4.83
N ASN A 576 1.07 4.80 -4.62
CA ASN A 576 1.31 6.20 -5.00
C ASN A 576 1.38 6.37 -6.53
N PHE A 577 1.86 5.36 -7.28
CA PHE A 577 1.81 5.30 -8.73
C PHE A 577 0.36 5.24 -9.23
N LEU A 578 -0.45 4.30 -8.72
CA LEU A 578 -1.85 4.13 -9.15
C LEU A 578 -2.73 5.37 -8.88
N SER A 579 -2.43 6.11 -7.81
CA SER A 579 -3.20 7.29 -7.38
C SER A 579 -3.22 8.44 -8.40
N HIS A 580 -2.35 8.45 -9.42
CA HIS A 580 -2.33 9.49 -10.47
C HIS A 580 -3.59 9.51 -11.34
N ASP A 581 -4.25 8.37 -11.52
CA ASP A 581 -5.37 8.24 -12.45
C ASP A 581 -6.32 7.15 -11.97
N ILE A 582 -7.60 7.49 -11.81
CA ILE A 582 -8.63 6.55 -11.32
C ILE A 582 -8.84 5.40 -12.33
N ASN A 583 -8.55 5.64 -13.62
CA ASN A 583 -8.65 4.63 -14.66
C ASN A 583 -7.65 3.47 -14.45
N TRP A 584 -6.59 3.66 -13.66
CA TRP A 584 -5.73 2.54 -13.22
C TRP A 584 -6.49 1.53 -12.38
N TYR A 585 -7.36 1.97 -11.48
CA TYR A 585 -8.19 1.07 -10.68
C TYR A 585 -9.21 0.34 -11.56
N THR A 586 -9.80 1.02 -12.55
CA THR A 586 -10.69 0.40 -13.55
C THR A 586 -9.95 -0.67 -14.35
N PHE A 587 -8.74 -0.39 -14.81
CA PHE A 587 -7.87 -1.35 -15.49
C PHE A 587 -7.61 -2.58 -14.61
N LEU A 588 -7.16 -2.39 -13.36
CA LEU A 588 -6.88 -3.49 -12.44
C LEU A 588 -8.13 -4.34 -12.15
N PHE A 589 -9.29 -3.70 -11.99
CA PHE A 589 -10.56 -4.37 -11.75
C PHE A 589 -10.97 -5.24 -12.92
N LEU A 590 -11.08 -4.67 -14.13
CA LEU A 590 -11.45 -5.40 -15.33
C LEU A 590 -10.47 -6.54 -15.59
N PHE A 591 -9.16 -6.24 -15.53
CA PHE A 591 -8.10 -7.23 -15.74
C PHE A 591 -8.18 -8.39 -14.74
N ARG A 592 -8.47 -8.12 -13.45
CA ARG A 592 -8.59 -9.16 -12.42
C ARG A 592 -9.79 -10.08 -12.67
N LEU A 593 -10.94 -9.52 -13.03
CA LEU A 593 -12.17 -10.29 -13.28
C LEU A 593 -11.96 -11.31 -14.41
N THR A 594 -11.12 -10.99 -15.39
CA THR A 594 -10.89 -11.79 -16.59
C THR A 594 -9.58 -12.60 -16.58
N SER A 595 -8.81 -12.60 -15.48
CA SER A 595 -7.50 -13.28 -15.38
C SER A 595 -7.42 -14.35 -14.28
N PHE A 596 -8.55 -14.86 -13.79
CA PHE A 596 -8.57 -16.01 -12.87
C PHE A 596 -8.18 -17.32 -13.57
N LYS A 597 -7.56 -18.26 -12.82
CA LYS A 597 -6.98 -19.52 -13.35
C LYS A 597 -7.95 -20.38 -14.17
N ASN A 598 -9.27 -20.28 -13.93
CA ASN A 598 -10.31 -21.08 -14.60
C ASN A 598 -11.40 -20.22 -15.27
N ILE A 599 -11.11 -18.96 -15.59
CA ILE A 599 -12.11 -18.02 -16.11
C ILE A 599 -12.74 -18.47 -17.44
N ALA A 600 -11.99 -19.15 -18.31
CA ALA A 600 -12.51 -19.66 -19.58
C ALA A 600 -13.68 -20.65 -19.37
N ASN A 601 -13.64 -21.46 -18.31
CA ASN A 601 -14.59 -22.54 -18.10
C ASN A 601 -15.69 -22.24 -17.08
N LYS A 602 -15.43 -21.36 -16.10
CA LYS A 602 -16.35 -21.05 -15.00
C LYS A 602 -16.88 -19.62 -15.08
N ASN A 603 -17.87 -19.29 -14.24
CA ASN A 603 -18.28 -17.90 -14.05
C ASN A 603 -17.23 -17.12 -13.22
N ILE A 604 -17.39 -15.81 -13.11
CA ILE A 604 -16.38 -14.93 -12.48
C ILE A 604 -16.23 -15.23 -10.98
N ALA A 605 -17.34 -15.27 -10.23
CA ALA A 605 -17.30 -15.46 -8.78
C ALA A 605 -16.78 -16.87 -8.39
N GLU A 606 -17.14 -17.89 -9.15
CA GLU A 606 -16.63 -19.26 -8.97
C GLU A 606 -15.12 -19.31 -9.27
N ALA A 607 -14.68 -18.67 -10.35
CA ALA A 607 -13.25 -18.59 -10.67
C ALA A 607 -12.46 -17.81 -9.61
N MET A 608 -13.03 -16.74 -9.03
CA MET A 608 -12.47 -16.00 -7.91
C MET A 608 -12.29 -16.90 -6.68
N TYR A 609 -13.32 -17.63 -6.26
CA TYR A 609 -13.23 -18.51 -5.09
C TYR A 609 -12.32 -19.72 -5.29
N LEU A 610 -12.25 -20.26 -6.51
CA LEU A 610 -11.27 -21.28 -6.86
C LEU A 610 -9.84 -20.76 -6.80
N ASN A 611 -9.61 -19.49 -7.15
CA ASN A 611 -8.29 -18.87 -7.15
C ASN A 611 -7.70 -18.71 -5.74
N ILE A 612 -8.54 -18.58 -4.72
CA ILE A 612 -8.11 -18.43 -3.32
C ILE A 612 -8.24 -19.72 -2.51
N LYS A 613 -8.55 -20.87 -3.14
CA LYS A 613 -8.83 -22.14 -2.42
C LYS A 613 -7.75 -22.52 -1.38
N ASP A 614 -6.50 -22.18 -1.64
CA ASP A 614 -5.31 -22.45 -0.83
C ASP A 614 -4.93 -21.34 0.19
N GLU A 615 -5.76 -20.30 0.39
CA GLU A 615 -5.45 -19.16 1.28
C GLU A 615 -5.17 -19.57 2.74
N ASP A 616 -5.79 -20.67 3.21
CA ASP A 616 -5.68 -21.16 4.61
C ASP A 616 -4.47 -22.12 4.77
N SER A 617 -3.60 -22.25 3.76
CA SER A 617 -2.40 -23.06 3.85
C SER A 617 -1.33 -22.40 4.72
N PHE A 618 -0.44 -23.21 5.30
CA PHE A 618 0.67 -22.74 6.13
C PHE A 618 1.51 -21.66 5.42
N ASN A 619 1.88 -21.91 4.16
CA ASN A 619 2.70 -20.98 3.37
C ASN A 619 2.01 -19.63 3.12
N LYS A 620 0.68 -19.60 3.03
CA LYS A 620 -0.10 -18.36 2.85
C LYS A 620 -0.44 -17.66 4.16
N THR A 621 -0.37 -18.37 5.28
CA THR A 621 -0.61 -17.82 6.62
C THR A 621 0.63 -17.11 7.18
N LEU A 622 1.83 -17.61 6.86
CA LEU A 622 3.08 -17.02 7.34
C LEU A 622 3.49 -15.70 6.64
N VAL A 623 2.85 -15.35 5.52
CA VAL A 623 3.19 -14.15 4.76
C VAL A 623 2.38 -12.95 5.24
N THR A 624 3.00 -11.77 5.22
CA THR A 624 2.31 -10.50 5.44
C THR A 624 1.77 -9.95 4.11
N ASN A 625 0.59 -9.35 4.16
CA ASN A 625 0.04 -8.55 3.07
C ASN A 625 -0.24 -7.15 3.61
N TYR A 626 0.44 -6.15 3.07
CA TYR A 626 0.21 -4.75 3.42
C TYR A 626 -0.87 -4.18 2.51
N TRP A 627 -1.92 -3.65 3.13
CA TRP A 627 -2.91 -2.83 2.47
C TRP A 627 -3.27 -1.64 3.36
N PHE A 628 -3.33 -0.45 2.76
CA PHE A 628 -3.75 0.77 3.41
C PHE A 628 -4.63 1.58 2.46
N PRO A 629 -5.55 2.41 2.97
CA PRO A 629 -6.23 3.35 2.10
C PRO A 629 -5.22 4.28 1.43
N SER A 630 -5.38 4.49 0.11
CA SER A 630 -4.38 5.22 -0.67
C SER A 630 -4.20 6.65 -0.14
N PRO A 631 -2.95 7.05 0.21
CA PRO A 631 -2.65 8.42 0.59
C PRO A 631 -2.48 9.27 -0.68
N ILE A 632 -2.88 10.55 -0.61
CA ILE A 632 -2.70 11.49 -1.72
C ILE A 632 -1.41 12.27 -1.50
N LYS A 633 -0.26 11.63 -1.70
CA LYS A 633 1.07 12.23 -1.52
C LYS A 633 1.70 12.65 -2.85
N LYS A 634 2.74 13.48 -2.77
CA LYS A 634 3.58 13.79 -3.93
C LYS A 634 4.31 12.53 -4.40
N TYR A 635 4.50 12.38 -5.70
CA TYR A 635 5.20 11.21 -6.24
C TYR A 635 6.69 11.46 -6.40
N TYR A 636 7.44 10.95 -5.41
CA TYR A 636 8.88 10.74 -5.47
C TYR A 636 9.16 9.27 -5.20
N THR A 637 10.18 8.73 -5.85
CA THR A 637 10.53 7.31 -5.81
C THR A 637 12.00 7.13 -5.42
N LEU A 638 12.30 6.01 -4.75
CA LEU A 638 13.67 5.55 -4.52
C LEU A 638 14.17 4.65 -5.67
N TYR A 639 13.26 4.20 -6.55
CA TYR A 639 13.58 3.32 -7.66
C TYR A 639 14.06 4.13 -8.87
N VAL A 640 15.21 3.75 -9.43
CA VAL A 640 15.96 4.51 -10.43
C VAL A 640 15.10 4.83 -11.67
N ARG A 641 14.99 6.12 -12.02
CA ARG A 641 14.55 6.60 -13.34
C ARG A 641 15.63 7.52 -13.90
N LYS A 642 16.14 7.24 -15.11
CA LYS A 642 17.25 8.01 -15.70
C LYS A 642 16.86 9.45 -16.09
N HIS A 643 15.57 9.70 -16.36
CA HIS A 643 15.14 10.94 -17.03
C HIS A 643 14.01 11.72 -16.33
N ILE A 644 13.44 11.22 -15.21
CA ILE A 644 12.47 11.98 -14.40
C ILE A 644 13.13 12.38 -13.07
N PRO A 645 13.18 13.67 -12.70
CA PRO A 645 13.85 14.16 -11.48
C PRO A 645 12.98 13.93 -10.24
N ASN A 646 12.46 12.72 -10.05
CA ASN A 646 11.59 12.33 -8.94
C ASN A 646 12.32 11.45 -7.91
N ASN A 647 13.62 11.62 -7.73
CA ASN A 647 14.42 10.83 -6.78
C ASN A 647 14.38 11.45 -5.37
N LEU A 648 13.91 10.69 -4.39
CA LEU A 648 13.85 11.10 -2.98
C LEU A 648 15.21 11.53 -2.40
N VAL A 649 16.32 10.87 -2.80
CA VAL A 649 17.66 11.21 -2.29
C VAL A 649 18.10 12.59 -2.78
N ASN A 650 17.87 12.88 -4.05
CA ASN A 650 18.20 14.18 -4.62
C ASN A 650 17.32 15.29 -4.03
N GLU A 651 16.05 14.99 -3.73
CA GLU A 651 15.15 15.95 -3.12
C GLU A 651 15.52 16.23 -1.66
N LEU A 652 15.89 15.21 -0.89
CA LEU A 652 16.41 15.37 0.46
C LEU A 652 17.68 16.23 0.47
N GLU A 653 18.62 16.01 -0.47
CA GLU A 653 19.84 16.82 -0.60
C GLU A 653 19.54 18.31 -0.87
N LYS A 654 18.50 18.63 -1.65
CA LYS A 654 18.09 20.02 -1.91
C LYS A 654 17.47 20.71 -0.69
N MET A 655 16.83 19.93 0.19
CA MET A 655 16.18 20.44 1.41
C MET A 655 17.16 20.73 2.54
N MET A 656 18.39 20.18 2.48
CA MET A 656 19.42 20.41 3.48
C MET A 656 20.06 21.80 3.38
N LYS A 657 20.55 22.31 4.50
CA LYS A 657 21.31 23.56 4.57
C LYS A 657 22.70 23.41 3.94
N SER A 658 23.28 24.55 3.54
CA SER A 658 24.67 24.60 3.11
C SER A 658 25.61 24.18 4.24
N GLY A 659 26.46 23.18 3.98
CA GLY A 659 27.43 22.65 4.95
C GLY A 659 26.97 21.41 5.74
N THR A 660 25.71 20.99 5.65
CA THR A 660 25.20 19.80 6.35
C THR A 660 25.91 18.51 5.93
N LEU A 661 26.20 18.36 4.63
CA LEU A 661 26.98 17.21 4.12
C LEU A 661 28.40 17.15 4.72
N ASP A 662 29.04 18.30 4.94
CA ASP A 662 30.37 18.33 5.55
C ASP A 662 30.31 18.05 7.05
N LYS A 663 29.26 18.49 7.73
CA LYS A 663 28.99 18.11 9.13
C LYS A 663 28.80 16.59 9.24
N MET A 664 27.98 15.99 8.38
CA MET A 664 27.77 14.52 8.33
C MET A 664 29.09 13.75 8.18
N LYS A 665 29.99 14.23 7.31
CA LYS A 665 31.31 13.63 7.10
C LYS A 665 32.22 13.75 8.33
N LYS A 666 32.12 14.85 9.08
CA LYS A 666 32.93 15.12 10.28
C LYS A 666 32.41 14.44 11.55
N SER A 667 31.18 13.91 11.56
CA SER A 667 30.57 13.30 12.74
C SER A 667 31.30 12.06 13.27
N LEU A 668 31.97 11.30 12.41
CA LEU A 668 32.69 10.08 12.76
C LEU A 668 34.17 10.22 12.40
N THR A 669 35.03 9.88 13.35
CA THR A 669 36.48 9.81 13.12
C THR A 669 36.96 8.39 13.35
N PHE A 670 37.52 7.77 12.31
CA PHE A 670 38.14 6.45 12.42
C PHE A 670 39.56 6.59 12.96
N LEU A 671 39.88 5.80 13.99
CA LEU A 671 41.13 5.92 14.74
C LEU A 671 41.97 4.64 14.66
N VAL A 672 41.32 3.47 14.77
CA VAL A 672 42.00 2.17 14.66
C VAL A 672 41.62 1.50 13.35
N HIS A 673 42.60 1.36 12.44
CA HIS A 673 42.37 0.77 11.13
C HIS A 673 42.21 -0.75 11.23
N VAL A 674 41.25 -1.32 10.48
CA VAL A 674 40.97 -2.77 10.40
C VAL A 674 42.24 -3.63 10.27
N ASN A 675 43.07 -3.35 9.26
CA ASN A 675 44.34 -4.07 9.06
C ASN A 675 45.25 -4.06 10.30
N SER A 676 45.26 -2.98 11.09
CA SER A 676 46.09 -2.93 12.29
C SER A 676 45.60 -3.93 13.34
N PHE A 677 44.30 -3.91 13.62
CA PHE A 677 43.69 -4.82 14.58
C PHE A 677 43.75 -6.29 14.12
N LEU A 678 43.50 -6.56 12.83
CA LEU A 678 43.59 -7.91 12.25
C LEU A 678 44.98 -8.55 12.43
N GLN A 679 46.06 -7.77 12.48
CA GLN A 679 47.41 -8.31 12.69
C GLN A 679 47.59 -8.90 14.10
N LEU A 680 46.88 -8.34 15.09
CA LEU A 680 46.97 -8.73 16.50
C LEU A 680 45.96 -9.82 16.87
N ASP A 681 44.89 -9.94 16.09
CA ASP A 681 43.78 -10.86 16.36
C ASP A 681 43.72 -11.99 15.34
N PHE A 682 43.26 -11.72 14.11
CA PHE A 682 42.99 -12.75 13.11
C PHE A 682 44.26 -13.39 12.50
N PHE A 683 45.24 -12.58 12.13
CA PHE A 683 46.52 -13.04 11.57
C PHE A 683 47.61 -13.21 12.64
N HIS A 684 47.22 -13.26 13.91
CA HIS A 684 48.14 -13.36 15.05
C HIS A 684 49.14 -14.52 14.89
N GLN A 685 48.72 -15.65 14.32
CA GLN A 685 49.58 -16.81 14.12
C GLN A 685 50.82 -16.55 13.24
N LEU A 686 50.78 -15.51 12.41
CA LEU A 686 51.90 -15.07 11.56
C LEU A 686 52.92 -14.21 12.31
N ASN A 687 52.64 -13.81 13.55
CA ASN A 687 53.55 -13.04 14.38
C ASN A 687 54.60 -13.97 15.02
N GLU A 688 55.85 -13.51 15.04
CA GLU A 688 56.91 -14.19 15.78
C GLU A 688 56.73 -13.95 17.29
N PRO A 689 56.77 -14.97 18.16
CA PRO A 689 56.73 -14.73 19.59
C PRO A 689 58.00 -13.97 20.05
N PRO A 690 57.88 -12.97 20.94
CA PRO A 690 59.04 -12.33 21.55
C PRO A 690 59.96 -13.34 22.27
N LEU A 691 61.25 -13.03 22.35
CA LEU A 691 62.26 -13.89 22.98
C LEU A 691 61.87 -14.22 24.44
N GLY A 692 61.74 -15.51 24.75
CA GLY A 692 61.46 -15.99 26.11
C GLY A 692 59.98 -16.15 26.47
N LEU A 693 59.04 -15.75 25.60
CA LEU A 693 57.61 -15.92 25.83
C LEU A 693 57.00 -16.94 24.85
N PRO A 694 56.06 -17.79 25.29
CA PRO A 694 55.27 -18.60 24.37
C PRO A 694 54.35 -17.70 23.51
N ARG A 695 53.79 -18.26 22.43
CA ARG A 695 52.81 -17.52 21.62
C ARG A 695 51.62 -17.13 22.48
N SER A 696 51.30 -15.84 22.51
CA SER A 696 50.07 -15.35 23.13
C SER A 696 48.84 -15.84 22.37
N TYR A 697 47.68 -15.83 23.02
CA TYR A 697 46.42 -16.02 22.31
C TYR A 697 46.05 -14.75 21.51
N PRO A 698 45.18 -14.85 20.49
CA PRO A 698 44.60 -13.69 19.80
C PRO A 698 44.02 -12.65 20.77
N LEU A 699 44.11 -11.37 20.38
CA LEU A 699 43.70 -10.26 21.23
C LEU A 699 42.23 -10.36 21.69
N SER A 700 41.31 -10.81 20.85
CA SER A 700 39.90 -10.98 21.20
C SER A 700 39.67 -11.91 22.41
N LEU A 701 40.35 -13.07 22.45
CA LEU A 701 40.25 -14.02 23.55
C LEU A 701 40.83 -13.46 24.86
N ILE A 702 41.95 -12.73 24.75
CA ILE A 702 42.57 -12.06 25.91
C ILE A 702 41.61 -11.02 26.48
N LEU A 703 41.01 -10.19 25.61
CA LEU A 703 40.08 -9.16 26.03
C LEU A 703 38.83 -9.73 26.72
N GLU A 704 38.23 -10.78 26.18
CA GLU A 704 37.07 -11.45 26.79
C GLU A 704 37.41 -12.03 28.16
N HIS A 705 38.54 -12.75 28.26
CA HIS A 705 38.98 -13.36 29.50
C HIS A 705 39.24 -12.31 30.59
N GLN A 706 40.02 -11.28 30.26
CA GLN A 706 40.36 -10.22 31.19
C GLN A 706 39.13 -9.42 31.62
N PHE A 707 38.17 -9.22 30.72
CA PHE A 707 36.91 -8.55 31.06
C PHE A 707 36.10 -9.36 32.08
N LYS A 708 36.01 -10.68 31.88
CA LYS A 708 35.33 -11.59 32.81
C LYS A 708 35.99 -11.58 34.19
N GLU A 709 37.31 -11.71 34.25
CA GLU A 709 38.06 -11.71 35.51
C GLU A 709 37.90 -10.39 36.26
N TRP A 710 38.03 -9.26 35.55
CA TRP A 710 37.85 -7.93 36.12
C TRP A 710 36.45 -7.75 36.72
N MET A 711 35.40 -8.19 36.01
CA MET A 711 34.02 -8.05 36.46
C MET A 711 33.73 -8.92 37.70
N ILE A 712 34.19 -10.17 37.72
CA ILE A 712 34.03 -11.08 38.87
C ILE A 712 34.78 -10.55 40.09
N SER A 713 35.97 -9.98 39.88
CA SER A 713 36.83 -9.45 40.94
C SER A 713 36.36 -8.08 41.46
N SER A 714 35.27 -7.55 40.92
CA SER A 714 34.74 -6.26 41.36
C SER A 714 34.10 -6.35 42.76
N PRO A 715 34.02 -5.24 43.51
CA PRO A 715 33.41 -5.22 44.85
C PRO A 715 31.97 -5.74 44.87
N ALA A 716 31.24 -5.60 43.78
CA ALA A 716 29.89 -6.15 43.61
C ALA A 716 29.91 -7.63 43.15
N GLY A 717 30.87 -8.02 42.30
CA GLY A 717 30.97 -9.35 41.71
C GLY A 717 31.04 -10.46 42.76
N PHE A 718 31.80 -10.25 43.84
CA PHE A 718 31.92 -11.19 44.96
C PHE A 718 30.57 -11.54 45.61
N TYR A 719 29.67 -10.57 45.74
CA TYR A 719 28.35 -10.81 46.34
C TYR A 719 27.43 -11.61 45.41
N PHE A 720 27.42 -11.28 44.12
CA PHE A 720 26.59 -11.96 43.13
C PHE A 720 27.11 -13.34 42.72
N SER A 721 28.38 -13.68 42.99
CA SER A 721 28.88 -15.05 42.85
C SER A 721 28.49 -15.94 44.04
N ASN A 722 28.10 -15.36 45.18
CA ASN A 722 27.89 -16.07 46.45
C ASN A 722 26.41 -16.21 46.82
N TYR A 723 25.69 -17.07 46.10
CA TYR A 723 24.25 -17.30 46.35
C TYR A 723 23.95 -18.09 47.64
N GLN A 724 24.87 -18.94 48.09
CA GLN A 724 24.59 -19.94 49.13
C GLN A 724 24.84 -19.44 50.57
N ASN A 725 25.62 -18.38 50.76
CA ASN A 725 26.01 -17.93 52.10
C ASN A 725 25.03 -16.87 52.66
N PRO A 726 24.26 -17.18 53.72
CA PRO A 726 23.28 -16.24 54.29
C PRO A 726 23.93 -15.04 54.98
N TYR A 727 25.17 -15.14 55.47
CA TYR A 727 25.88 -14.03 56.12
C TYR A 727 26.34 -12.98 55.12
N VAL A 728 26.79 -13.41 53.93
CA VAL A 728 27.15 -12.53 52.81
C VAL A 728 25.92 -11.78 52.29
N ARG A 729 24.74 -12.41 52.34
CA ARG A 729 23.48 -11.73 52.02
C ARG A 729 23.12 -10.66 53.04
N LYS A 730 23.31 -10.89 54.34
CA LYS A 730 23.06 -9.86 55.38
C LYS A 730 23.98 -8.65 55.20
N ASP A 731 25.29 -8.87 55.02
CA ASP A 731 26.25 -7.79 54.74
C ASP A 731 25.91 -7.02 53.46
N LEU A 732 25.48 -7.71 52.40
CA LEU A 732 24.99 -7.05 51.18
C LEU A 732 23.75 -6.18 51.48
N HIS A 733 22.78 -6.69 52.24
CA HIS A 733 21.57 -5.92 52.58
C HIS A 733 21.93 -4.68 53.39
N ASP A 734 22.84 -4.79 54.36
CA ASP A 734 23.28 -3.65 55.17
C ASP A 734 24.05 -2.61 54.33
N LYS A 735 24.86 -3.05 53.37
CA LYS A 735 25.56 -2.16 52.41
C LYS A 735 24.63 -1.47 51.44
N VAL A 736 23.57 -2.14 51.00
CA VAL A 736 22.53 -1.55 50.15
C VAL A 736 21.70 -0.55 50.96
N LEU A 737 21.28 -0.91 52.18
CA LEU A 737 20.49 -0.05 53.07
C LEU A 737 21.26 1.21 53.52
N SER A 738 22.59 1.12 53.63
CA SER A 738 23.46 2.25 53.99
C SER A 738 23.93 3.09 52.79
N ASN A 739 23.40 2.87 51.57
CA ASN A 739 23.79 3.54 50.31
C ASN A 739 25.30 3.44 49.96
N LYS A 740 26.01 2.42 50.46
CA LYS A 740 27.45 2.21 50.18
C LYS A 740 27.73 1.25 49.03
N PHE A 741 26.70 0.78 48.34
CA PHE A 741 26.83 -0.13 47.22
C PHE A 741 26.97 0.64 45.90
N GLU A 742 28.11 0.50 45.21
CA GLU A 742 28.31 1.03 43.86
C GLU A 742 28.59 -0.10 42.86
N PRO A 743 27.89 -0.15 41.72
CA PRO A 743 28.20 -1.11 40.67
C PRO A 743 29.51 -0.74 39.94
N PRO A 744 30.19 -1.71 39.30
CA PRO A 744 31.42 -1.45 38.55
C PRO A 744 31.18 -0.47 37.40
N LYS A 745 31.99 0.58 37.32
CA LYS A 745 31.88 1.62 36.27
C LYS A 745 32.78 1.28 35.09
N MET A 746 32.26 1.36 33.86
CA MET A 746 33.00 1.07 32.62
C MET A 746 34.26 1.94 32.46
N ASN A 747 34.28 3.15 33.03
CA ASN A 747 35.47 4.02 33.04
C ASN A 747 36.69 3.33 33.69
N GLN A 748 36.47 2.51 34.73
CA GLN A 748 37.57 1.75 35.35
C GLN A 748 38.08 0.64 34.42
N TRP A 749 37.17 -0.01 33.68
CA TRP A 749 37.54 -0.99 32.66
C TRP A 749 38.30 -0.36 31.49
N ASN A 750 37.92 0.85 31.04
CA ASN A 750 38.61 1.53 29.93
C ASN A 750 40.13 1.70 30.19
N LYS A 751 40.53 1.93 31.44
CA LYS A 751 41.95 2.02 31.83
C LYS A 751 42.65 0.66 31.75
N VAL A 752 41.98 -0.40 32.18
CA VAL A 752 42.49 -1.78 32.06
C VAL A 752 42.61 -2.14 30.57
N LEU A 753 41.57 -1.89 29.78
CA LEU A 753 41.53 -2.10 28.34
C LEU A 753 42.66 -1.35 27.61
N LYS A 754 42.93 -0.09 27.99
CA LYS A 754 44.09 0.67 27.51
C LYS A 754 45.39 -0.10 27.74
N SER A 755 45.65 -0.49 28.98
CA SER A 755 46.91 -1.18 29.32
C SER A 755 47.09 -2.50 28.56
N LEU A 756 46.01 -3.26 28.37
CA LEU A 756 46.04 -4.53 27.63
C LEU A 756 46.32 -4.33 26.14
N ILE A 757 45.64 -3.35 25.52
CA ILE A 757 45.84 -3.06 24.09
C ILE A 757 47.25 -2.51 23.87
N GLU A 758 47.73 -1.58 24.70
CA GLU A 758 49.10 -1.07 24.62
C GLU A 758 50.14 -2.19 24.73
N CYS A 759 49.98 -3.08 25.71
CA CYS A 759 50.84 -4.23 25.90
C CYS A 759 50.86 -5.14 24.65
N ALA A 760 49.72 -5.38 24.01
CA ALA A 760 49.64 -6.21 22.80
C ALA A 760 50.38 -5.58 21.61
N TYR A 761 50.29 -4.25 21.45
CA TYR A 761 51.04 -3.54 20.42
C TYR A 761 52.55 -3.51 20.72
N ASP A 762 52.94 -3.31 21.98
CA ASP A 762 54.35 -3.32 22.38
C ASP A 762 54.98 -4.70 22.13
N MET A 763 54.28 -5.79 22.48
CA MET A 763 54.68 -7.16 22.13
C MET A 763 54.84 -7.36 20.61
N TYR A 764 53.99 -6.72 19.79
CA TYR A 764 54.11 -6.78 18.34
C TYR A 764 55.37 -6.07 17.83
N PHE A 765 55.69 -4.89 18.36
CA PHE A 765 56.88 -4.13 17.95
C PHE A 765 58.21 -4.76 18.39
N GLU A 766 58.18 -5.65 19.39
CA GLU A 766 59.39 -6.30 19.91
C GLU A 766 59.93 -7.48 19.09
N GLN A 767 59.25 -7.87 18.02
CA GLN A 767 59.64 -8.97 17.14
C GLN A 767 60.96 -8.69 16.42
N ARG A 768 61.73 -9.74 16.11
CA ARG A 768 63.08 -9.63 15.53
C ARG A 768 63.05 -8.92 14.18
N HIS A 769 62.14 -9.33 13.29
CA HIS A 769 62.02 -8.74 11.96
C HIS A 769 61.51 -7.28 12.01
N VAL A 770 60.59 -6.96 12.92
CA VAL A 770 60.09 -5.60 13.11
C VAL A 770 61.21 -4.67 13.61
N LYS A 771 61.95 -5.07 14.65
CA LYS A 771 63.10 -4.33 15.19
C LYS A 771 64.17 -4.06 14.13
N ASN A 772 64.48 -5.05 13.29
CA ASN A 772 65.49 -4.90 12.24
C ASN A 772 65.06 -3.91 11.15
N LEU A 773 63.78 -3.90 10.75
CA LEU A 773 63.25 -2.94 9.79
C LEU A 773 63.11 -1.53 10.39
N TYR A 774 62.75 -1.44 11.68
CA TYR A 774 62.56 -0.16 12.37
C TYR A 774 63.88 0.59 12.63
N LYS A 775 65.01 -0.12 12.78
CA LYS A 775 66.35 0.49 12.94
C LYS A 775 66.72 1.49 11.84
N TYR A 776 66.23 1.29 10.62
CA TYR A 776 66.54 2.14 9.46
C TYR A 776 65.36 3.02 9.02
N HIS A 777 64.43 3.30 9.94
CA HIS A 777 63.15 3.95 9.67
C HIS A 777 63.25 5.21 8.79
N ASN A 778 64.23 6.09 9.03
CA ASN A 778 64.37 7.36 8.28
C ASN A 778 65.41 7.31 7.14
N ILE A 779 66.08 6.17 6.93
CA ILE A 779 67.23 6.04 6.02
C ILE A 779 66.87 5.27 4.74
N TYR A 780 65.98 4.27 4.85
CA TYR A 780 65.53 3.44 3.72
C TYR A 780 63.99 3.42 3.61
N ASN A 781 63.48 2.86 2.51
CA ASN A 781 62.04 2.74 2.29
C ASN A 781 61.36 1.89 3.38
N ILE A 782 60.25 2.38 3.93
CA ILE A 782 59.56 1.77 5.07
C ILE A 782 58.45 0.85 4.58
N ASN A 783 58.25 -0.28 5.26
CA ASN A 783 57.01 -1.02 5.10
C ASN A 783 55.85 -0.21 5.68
N ASN A 784 54.99 0.34 4.80
CA ASN A 784 53.81 1.14 5.18
C ASN A 784 52.90 0.48 6.23
N LYS A 785 52.95 -0.86 6.37
CA LYS A 785 52.22 -1.59 7.42
C LYS A 785 52.71 -1.22 8.82
N LEU A 786 54.01 -1.07 9.03
CA LEU A 786 54.58 -0.72 10.35
C LEU A 786 54.18 0.69 10.78
N MET A 787 54.14 1.62 9.82
CA MET A 787 53.62 2.98 10.05
C MET A 787 52.15 2.95 10.45
N LEU A 788 51.32 2.18 9.73
CA LEU A 788 49.91 2.03 10.07
C LEU A 788 49.67 1.48 11.48
N MET A 789 50.48 0.50 11.92
CA MET A 789 50.42 -0.04 13.29
C MET A 789 50.77 1.03 14.33
N ARG A 790 51.79 1.86 14.04
CA ARG A 790 52.23 2.91 14.94
C ARG A 790 51.20 4.03 15.04
N ASP A 791 50.70 4.53 13.91
CA ASP A 791 49.68 5.56 13.86
C ASP A 791 48.40 5.10 14.58
N SER A 792 47.97 3.85 14.38
CA SER A 792 46.78 3.31 15.06
C SER A 792 46.95 3.26 16.58
N LEU A 793 48.14 2.89 17.07
CA LEU A 793 48.44 2.89 18.50
C LEU A 793 48.47 4.31 19.07
N ASP A 794 49.17 5.24 18.42
CA ASP A 794 49.31 6.61 18.90
C ASP A 794 47.95 7.34 18.91
N GLN A 795 47.11 7.13 17.89
CA GLN A 795 45.73 7.63 17.85
C GLN A 795 44.86 6.99 18.94
N TYR A 796 45.01 5.69 19.20
CA TYR A 796 44.30 5.02 20.30
C TYR A 796 44.69 5.61 21.66
N LYS A 797 46.00 5.77 21.94
CA LYS A 797 46.50 6.31 23.21
C LYS A 797 45.95 7.71 23.51
N ASN A 798 45.83 8.55 22.48
CA ASN A 798 45.34 9.92 22.60
C ASN A 798 43.82 10.01 22.83
N HIS A 799 43.06 8.98 22.45
CA HIS A 799 41.58 9.01 22.44
C HIS A 799 40.94 7.79 23.11
N PHE A 800 41.66 7.09 23.98
CA PHE A 800 41.24 5.80 24.55
C PHE A 800 39.92 5.84 25.34
N ASP A 801 39.59 6.99 25.95
CA ASP A 801 38.36 7.17 26.72
C ASP A 801 37.10 7.24 25.84
N ASP A 802 37.25 7.63 24.56
CA ASP A 802 36.14 7.93 23.64
C ASP A 802 35.97 6.90 22.51
N ILE A 803 36.93 5.96 22.36
CA ILE A 803 36.93 4.98 21.28
C ILE A 803 35.89 3.89 21.52
N LEU A 804 35.17 3.56 20.44
CA LEU A 804 34.28 2.41 20.37
C LEU A 804 34.82 1.41 19.35
N PHE A 805 34.81 0.13 19.72
CA PHE A 805 35.19 -0.98 18.85
C PHE A 805 33.95 -1.73 18.38
N PHE A 806 33.68 -1.68 17.08
CA PHE A 806 32.64 -2.49 16.43
C PHE A 806 33.28 -3.55 15.54
N ALA A 807 32.50 -4.56 15.15
CA ALA A 807 32.97 -5.67 14.33
C ALA A 807 32.03 -5.96 13.16
N ASP A 808 32.61 -6.17 11.98
CA ASP A 808 31.90 -6.77 10.85
C ASP A 808 32.08 -8.30 10.90
N ILE A 809 30.97 -9.04 10.83
CA ILE A 809 31.01 -10.51 10.92
C ILE A 809 31.45 -11.10 9.57
N PHE A 810 32.61 -11.74 9.55
CA PHE A 810 33.16 -12.40 8.36
C PHE A 810 32.99 -13.92 8.44
N ASN A 811 32.25 -14.50 7.49
CA ASN A 811 32.04 -15.95 7.40
C ASN A 811 33.12 -16.62 6.53
N MET A 812 34.04 -17.31 7.20
CA MET A 812 35.15 -18.05 6.59
C MET A 812 34.68 -19.14 5.61
N ARG A 813 33.47 -19.70 5.78
CA ARG A 813 32.97 -20.82 4.97
C ARG A 813 32.88 -20.51 3.48
N LYS A 814 32.69 -19.24 3.10
CA LYS A 814 32.63 -18.81 1.69
C LYS A 814 33.99 -18.85 0.98
N TYR A 815 35.10 -18.86 1.73
CA TYR A 815 36.47 -18.76 1.19
C TYR A 815 37.30 -20.04 1.38
N LEU A 816 36.75 -21.06 2.05
CA LEU A 816 37.38 -22.38 2.26
C LEU A 816 37.41 -23.27 1.01
N THR A 817 36.98 -22.81 -0.17
CA THR A 817 37.10 -23.60 -1.42
C THR A 817 38.55 -23.95 -1.77
N ALA A 818 39.53 -23.22 -1.22
CA ALA A 818 40.96 -23.49 -1.36
C ALA A 818 41.55 -24.46 -0.32
N THR A 819 40.76 -25.06 0.58
CA THR A 819 41.28 -26.02 1.57
C THR A 819 41.43 -27.44 0.99
N PRO A 820 42.56 -28.14 1.25
CA PRO A 820 42.77 -29.53 0.85
C PRO A 820 41.66 -30.44 1.40
N THR A 821 41.24 -31.43 0.60
CA THR A 821 40.14 -32.37 0.92
C THR A 821 40.31 -33.08 2.27
N TYR A 822 41.54 -33.39 2.67
CA TYR A 822 41.87 -33.99 3.96
C TYR A 822 41.49 -33.10 5.16
N ARG A 823 41.71 -31.78 5.06
CA ARG A 823 41.41 -30.83 6.15
C ARG A 823 39.91 -30.65 6.35
N LYS A 824 39.11 -30.75 5.27
CA LYS A 824 37.64 -30.68 5.32
C LYS A 824 36.98 -31.81 6.12
N VAL A 825 37.60 -33.00 6.17
CA VAL A 825 37.08 -34.14 6.95
C VAL A 825 37.31 -33.90 8.44
N ILE A 826 38.50 -33.44 8.80
CA ILE A 826 38.88 -33.08 10.18
C ILE A 826 38.02 -31.92 10.69
N ASP A 827 37.86 -30.87 9.89
CA ASP A 827 37.04 -29.70 10.24
C ASP A 827 35.56 -30.05 10.37
N ARG A 828 35.05 -31.06 9.63
CA ARG A 828 33.69 -31.59 9.82
C ARG A 828 33.51 -32.28 11.17
N VAL A 829 34.50 -33.07 11.60
CA VAL A 829 34.49 -33.76 12.90
C VAL A 829 34.53 -32.75 14.04
N TYR A 830 35.42 -31.74 13.97
CA TYR A 830 35.47 -30.65 14.93
C TYR A 830 34.19 -29.80 14.96
N TYR A 831 33.60 -29.52 13.79
CA TYR A 831 32.32 -28.82 13.71
C TYR A 831 31.19 -29.59 14.40
N THR A 832 31.10 -30.91 14.21
CA THR A 832 30.11 -31.76 14.91
C THR A 832 30.37 -31.87 16.41
N LEU A 833 31.63 -31.93 16.85
CA LEU A 833 31.98 -31.93 18.27
C LEU A 833 31.60 -30.59 18.95
N HIS A 834 31.89 -29.46 18.29
CA HIS A 834 31.51 -28.14 18.80
C HIS A 834 30.00 -27.84 18.71
N SER A 835 29.26 -28.50 17.78
CA SER A 835 27.80 -28.37 17.73
C SER A 835 27.11 -29.02 18.94
N ILE A 836 27.70 -30.10 19.46
CA ILE A 836 27.20 -30.80 20.66
C ILE A 836 27.47 -29.98 21.93
N MET A 837 28.52 -29.15 21.95
CA MET A 837 28.88 -28.26 23.07
C MET A 837 28.25 -26.85 23.02
N GLY A 838 27.36 -26.57 22.06
CA GLY A 838 26.41 -25.46 22.18
C GLY A 838 26.73 -24.14 21.46
N ASN A 839 27.59 -24.11 20.43
CA ASN A 839 27.59 -22.98 19.49
C ASN A 839 28.18 -23.29 18.10
N SER A 840 27.44 -24.01 17.26
CA SER A 840 27.87 -24.36 15.89
C SER A 840 27.84 -23.18 14.90
N VAL A 841 27.08 -22.12 15.20
CA VAL A 841 26.86 -20.97 14.29
C VAL A 841 28.11 -20.07 14.21
N ASN A 842 28.94 -20.04 15.25
CA ASN A 842 30.12 -19.19 15.35
C ASN A 842 31.44 -19.85 14.93
N PHE A 843 31.47 -21.14 14.62
CA PHE A 843 32.72 -21.88 14.34
C PHE A 843 33.53 -21.32 13.14
N TYR A 844 32.84 -20.71 12.16
CA TYR A 844 33.47 -20.11 10.98
C TYR A 844 33.33 -18.59 10.91
N ASN A 845 32.83 -17.93 11.96
CA ASN A 845 32.59 -16.49 11.95
C ASN A 845 33.65 -15.79 12.80
N TYR A 846 34.46 -14.92 12.18
CA TYR A 846 35.40 -14.04 12.89
C TYR A 846 34.92 -12.59 12.80
N GLY A 847 35.13 -11.83 13.88
CA GLY A 847 34.84 -10.40 13.90
C GLY A 847 35.99 -9.58 13.32
N ILE A 848 35.72 -8.79 12.29
CA ILE A 848 36.68 -7.81 11.77
C ILE A 848 36.47 -6.52 12.58
N ILE A 849 37.27 -6.37 13.64
CA ILE A 849 37.14 -5.25 14.58
C ILE A 849 37.84 -3.99 14.06
N TYR A 850 37.19 -2.84 14.23
CA TYR A 850 37.75 -1.50 13.96
C TYR A 850 37.31 -0.49 15.03
N GLY A 851 38.10 0.57 15.20
CA GLY A 851 37.88 1.59 16.23
C GLY A 851 37.55 2.96 15.66
N PHE A 852 36.49 3.59 16.19
CA PHE A 852 36.07 4.94 15.81
C PHE A 852 35.58 5.75 17.01
N LYS A 853 35.56 7.08 16.85
CA LYS A 853 35.01 8.05 17.80
C LYS A 853 33.82 8.77 17.17
N ILE A 854 32.81 9.07 17.99
CA ILE A 854 31.62 9.84 17.60
C ILE A 854 31.71 11.26 18.18
N HIS A 855 31.62 12.26 17.32
CA HIS A 855 31.48 13.66 17.73
C HIS A 855 30.01 13.99 17.98
N LYS A 856 29.57 13.81 19.23
CA LYS A 856 28.15 13.86 19.63
C LYS A 856 27.48 15.20 19.32
N GLU A 857 28.21 16.31 19.46
CA GLU A 857 27.70 17.67 19.22
C GLU A 857 27.32 17.86 17.73
N ILE A 858 28.21 17.51 16.82
CA ILE A 858 27.96 17.59 15.37
C ILE A 858 26.85 16.63 14.97
N LEU A 859 26.86 15.40 15.52
CA LEU A 859 25.83 14.41 15.24
C LEU A 859 24.44 14.90 15.68
N LYS A 860 24.35 15.57 16.84
CA LYS A 860 23.10 16.14 17.35
C LYS A 860 22.54 17.20 16.40
N GLU A 861 23.36 18.13 15.92
CA GLU A 861 22.93 19.14 14.94
C GLU A 861 22.41 18.51 13.64
N VAL A 862 23.10 17.49 13.13
CA VAL A 862 22.69 16.78 11.92
C VAL A 862 21.34 16.07 12.13
N VAL A 863 21.16 15.39 13.27
CA VAL A 863 19.92 14.69 13.59
C VAL A 863 18.76 15.66 13.75
N ASP A 864 18.98 16.81 14.41
CA ASP A 864 17.95 17.83 14.61
C ASP A 864 17.52 18.46 13.28
N GLU A 865 18.45 18.69 12.36
CA GLU A 865 18.11 19.17 11.00
C GLU A 865 17.29 18.13 10.23
N LEU A 866 17.73 16.86 10.23
CA LEU A 866 16.99 15.77 9.57
C LEU A 866 15.57 15.61 10.15
N PHE A 867 15.44 15.68 11.47
CA PHE A 867 14.14 15.60 12.15
C PHE A 867 13.23 16.78 11.78
N SER A 868 13.79 18.00 11.69
CA SER A 868 13.06 19.17 11.22
C SER A 868 12.56 18.98 9.79
N ILE A 869 13.41 18.52 8.87
CA ILE A 869 13.03 18.28 7.47
C ILE A 869 11.89 17.25 7.39
N TYR A 870 12.00 16.13 8.10
CA TYR A 870 10.95 15.12 8.13
C TYR A 870 9.61 15.69 8.60
N ASN A 871 9.59 16.45 9.71
CA ASN A 871 8.34 16.99 10.27
C ASN A 871 7.64 18.02 9.35
N PHE A 872 8.39 18.79 8.56
CA PHE A 872 7.81 19.77 7.64
C PHE A 872 7.35 19.17 6.30
N ASN A 873 7.78 17.94 5.97
CA ASN A 873 7.59 17.34 4.65
C ASN A 873 6.89 15.96 4.69
N THR A 874 5.87 15.82 5.53
CA THR A 874 5.05 14.60 5.64
C THR A 874 4.19 14.33 4.40
N ASP A 875 4.05 15.28 3.48
CA ASP A 875 3.41 15.14 2.17
C ASP A 875 4.28 14.36 1.15
N ILE A 876 5.57 14.21 1.44
CA ILE A 876 6.56 13.47 0.64
C ILE A 876 6.99 12.21 1.38
N PHE A 877 7.50 12.39 2.60
CA PHE A 877 8.11 11.29 3.36
C PHE A 877 7.05 10.49 4.13
N THR A 878 7.11 9.18 3.96
CA THR A 878 6.65 8.20 4.96
C THR A 878 7.81 7.84 5.88
N ASP A 879 7.54 7.43 7.12
CA ASP A 879 8.56 7.12 8.14
C ASP A 879 9.65 6.17 7.61
N THR A 880 9.23 5.13 6.89
CA THR A 880 10.10 4.14 6.27
C THR A 880 10.89 4.70 5.09
N SER A 881 10.24 5.49 4.22
CA SER A 881 10.91 6.12 3.08
C SER A 881 12.00 7.10 3.52
N PHE A 882 11.79 7.83 4.63
CA PHE A 882 12.78 8.78 5.14
C PHE A 882 14.06 8.06 5.58
N LEU A 883 13.93 6.98 6.36
CA LEU A 883 15.08 6.17 6.79
C LEU A 883 15.83 5.55 5.61
N GLN A 884 15.12 5.00 4.62
CA GLN A 884 15.75 4.47 3.41
C GLN A 884 16.47 5.56 2.62
N THR A 885 15.88 6.75 2.50
CA THR A 885 16.49 7.89 1.80
C THR A 885 17.77 8.35 2.50
N VAL A 886 17.73 8.49 3.83
CA VAL A 886 18.91 8.84 4.64
C VAL A 886 20.00 7.77 4.53
N TYR A 887 19.63 6.49 4.54
CA TYR A 887 20.58 5.40 4.35
C TYR A 887 21.26 5.46 2.97
N LEU A 888 20.50 5.65 1.89
CA LEU A 888 21.07 5.78 0.54
C LEU A 888 21.93 7.04 0.40
N LEU A 889 21.57 8.14 1.06
CA LEU A 889 22.41 9.32 1.16
C LEU A 889 23.75 9.01 1.83
N PHE A 890 23.74 8.29 2.97
CA PHE A 890 24.97 7.86 3.63
C PHE A 890 25.82 6.94 2.75
N ARG A 891 25.20 6.02 2.00
CA ARG A 891 25.91 5.18 1.01
C ARG A 891 26.51 6.00 -0.13
N LYS A 892 25.84 7.05 -0.59
CA LYS A 892 26.38 8.00 -1.59
C LYS A 892 27.58 8.77 -1.03
N ILE A 893 27.50 9.24 0.21
CA ILE A 893 28.62 9.88 0.92
C ILE A 893 29.80 8.90 1.07
N GLU A 894 29.55 7.66 1.48
CA GLU A 894 30.57 6.61 1.59
C GLU A 894 31.27 6.37 0.25
N ASN A 895 30.49 6.20 -0.84
CA ASN A 895 31.03 5.98 -2.17
C ASN A 895 31.87 7.17 -2.67
N SER A 896 31.59 8.39 -2.23
CA SER A 896 32.39 9.58 -2.60
C SER A 896 33.83 9.55 -2.07
N TYR A 897 34.12 8.72 -1.06
CA TYR A 897 35.48 8.53 -0.54
C TYR A 897 36.34 7.56 -1.37
N ARG A 898 35.72 6.78 -2.28
CA ARG A 898 36.45 5.81 -3.12
C ARG A 898 37.24 6.57 -4.19
N LYS A 899 38.56 6.38 -4.23
CA LYS A 899 39.47 6.98 -5.23
C LYS A 899 40.08 5.90 -6.10
N GLN A 900 40.23 6.17 -7.40
CA GLN A 900 40.84 5.29 -8.42
C GLN A 900 42.18 4.68 -7.99
N ARG A 901 42.97 5.38 -7.16
CA ARG A 901 44.29 4.93 -6.67
C ARG A 901 44.24 3.66 -5.80
N ARG A 902 43.07 3.30 -5.24
CA ARG A 902 42.86 2.06 -4.48
C ARG A 902 41.97 1.16 -5.36
N ASN A 903 42.56 0.20 -6.07
CA ASN A 903 41.91 -0.65 -7.09
C ASN A 903 40.45 -1.02 -6.77
N ASP A 904 39.53 -0.87 -7.72
CA ASP A 904 38.09 -1.17 -7.55
C ASP A 904 37.80 -2.60 -7.04
N LYS A 905 38.69 -3.56 -7.35
CA LYS A 905 38.61 -4.94 -6.86
C LYS A 905 38.84 -5.10 -5.35
N MET A 906 39.53 -4.15 -4.70
CA MET A 906 39.72 -4.14 -3.24
C MET A 906 38.48 -3.65 -2.49
N SER A 907 37.45 -3.17 -3.20
CA SER A 907 36.23 -2.58 -2.63
C SER A 907 34.98 -3.44 -2.84
N LYS A 908 35.11 -4.66 -3.41
CA LYS A 908 34.01 -5.57 -3.75
C LYS A 908 33.91 -6.75 -2.80
#